data_AF-A0A9D3N6N6-F1
#
_entry.id   AF-A0A9D3N6N6-F1
#
_cell.length_a   1.000
_cell.length_b   1.000
_cell.length_c   1.000
_cell.angle_alpha   90.00
_cell.angle_beta   90.00
_cell.angle_gamma   90.00
#
_symmetry.space_group_name_H-M   'P 1'
#
loop_
_entity.id
_entity.type
_entity.pdbx_description
1 polymer ?
#
loop_
_entity_poly.entity_id
_entity_poly.type
_entity_poly.pdbx_seq_one_letter_code
_entity_poly.pdbx_strand_id
1 'polypeptide(L)'
;MCLSAAFLLLTLCGPSFGQYLSRFNMAGITGSVQFDSVQQTAAVNLSGPNIETCGSFNLTLTEFPVMYGHVAQPCEKAHIGERVFMLSVNSSVSVVNISQLLQQIPNLEARSLLVESCNGIKACAGVIAESKVITWQARFFSVVAGNIYLRQVLGQPNGTLLSNLVSLNQNNSSFSNMSIFLSRSSAASCEALLGSLNPNSLIKSGQLMVGNPLEPVKSRLEIPSLDAGFRFALFKPSAEYTCSEIRLLEPKHVSALIDMRGVKGNIIFHQSSPFDLTTLSLNLTNLNRRVGPYHVHLFPTPQMRSPPESTCSNDNVGGHWNPFDVNTQPPVYPPAPGSTHDYYETGDLSSRHGLLSNADDIQASFTDWNLPLFGQNSIVGRSVVLHQPDGTRFLCSSIGYPGEVVTARAIFQSPVVGTILFTQLKENPYSDVSVFLDLSYGRPNTPATQKHHWHIHKYPISTETDNDEGCCLSTGGHWNPYNINTSVSSYNVNCRPECPFACEIGDLSSKHKMLNLSANVGKLPSKNFFTDTTAWVSGLSSMIGRSVVIHGPNETTPRIACANITLLRFPSCQTGSWHGSGTSGGNVNFFQLSPQGPTNIHVSLTNLEAKAGGYHVHLLPVTSGAEACSNENVMGHFNPYGVNISTSPSPGNGTVDQYEIGDISGKFGSLADQNQFENHYKDSNMPLSGPNSIIGRSLVIHYRNGSRMQCADITAMNSDGYWIIARAIFNSSVKGKVILSQQSFPDGSFSDVTLLVDLRESNTVNVTNASWYITESLVNGTVAGCPGNGVIYNPYNMSAQSSNCAPLTYLACEVGDLTSRHGSVSLTQRQLFTDANLQLAGDYTVIYRSLVLKVGNKTIDCADIVPGSLSAQQMFPSMTKFSRYDFRKRVADVLGVPMSRVSILPGSFSTMEGGKCQQVTFLVSGDMSLQKLSAVKDSEMMGMYKQNELCVKSGVAGFLTSHCGTVHVFTLTIIYLLHSLLVRWTSQ
;
A
#
# COMPACT_ATOMS: atom_id res chain seq x y z
N MET A 1 -44.40 -20.24 26.54
CA MET A 1 -44.21 -20.72 27.92
C MET A 1 -43.20 -21.85 27.90
N CYS A 2 -42.38 -21.96 28.96
CA CYS A 2 -41.13 -22.74 29.09
C CYS A 2 -39.88 -22.09 28.50
N LEU A 3 -39.50 -20.92 29.07
CA LEU A 3 -38.10 -20.51 29.12
C LEU A 3 -37.33 -21.53 29.98
N SER A 4 -36.33 -22.17 29.39
CA SER A 4 -35.46 -23.13 30.08
C SER A 4 -34.43 -22.39 30.95
N ALA A 5 -34.31 -22.85 32.18
CA ALA A 5 -33.47 -22.35 33.27
C ALA A 5 -31.94 -22.41 33.02
N ALA A 6 -31.50 -22.61 31.79
CA ALA A 6 -30.08 -22.66 31.41
C ALA A 6 -29.43 -21.26 31.30
N PHE A 7 -30.22 -20.18 31.19
CA PHE A 7 -29.70 -18.81 31.06
C PHE A 7 -29.43 -18.10 32.40
N LEU A 8 -29.88 -18.66 33.54
CA LEU A 8 -29.68 -18.05 34.87
C LEU A 8 -28.38 -18.47 35.57
N LEU A 9 -27.64 -19.46 35.03
CA LEU A 9 -26.36 -19.91 35.59
C LEU A 9 -25.12 -19.23 34.97
N LEU A 10 -25.31 -18.38 33.96
CA LEU A 10 -24.24 -17.60 33.31
C LEU A 10 -24.13 -16.15 33.83
N THR A 11 -24.92 -15.76 34.84
CA THR A 11 -24.94 -14.39 35.39
C THR A 11 -24.37 -14.26 36.81
N LEU A 12 -23.58 -15.24 37.28
CA LEU A 12 -22.94 -15.21 38.61
C LEU A 12 -21.44 -14.88 38.63
N CYS A 13 -20.82 -14.58 37.49
CA CYS A 13 -19.52 -13.90 37.47
C CYS A 13 -19.77 -12.39 37.39
N GLY A 14 -19.85 -11.74 38.56
CA GLY A 14 -19.64 -10.30 38.62
C GLY A 14 -18.26 -9.96 38.01
N PRO A 15 -18.06 -8.74 37.49
CA PRO A 15 -16.74 -8.30 37.01
C PRO A 15 -15.65 -8.59 38.05
N SER A 16 -14.55 -9.20 37.62
CA SER A 16 -13.37 -9.53 38.43
C SER A 16 -12.56 -8.28 38.79
N PHE A 17 -13.21 -7.34 39.49
CA PHE A 17 -12.56 -6.13 39.97
C PHE A 17 -11.45 -6.52 40.96
N GLY A 18 -10.24 -6.02 40.72
CA GLY A 18 -9.10 -6.22 41.62
C GLY A 18 -8.26 -7.47 41.33
N GLN A 19 -8.52 -8.20 40.24
CA GLN A 19 -7.68 -9.31 39.81
C GLN A 19 -6.68 -8.89 38.73
N TYR A 20 -5.42 -9.31 38.89
CA TYR A 20 -4.32 -9.05 37.96
C TYR A 20 -3.55 -10.33 37.66
N LEU A 21 -2.98 -10.43 36.47
CA LEU A 21 -2.28 -11.61 36.01
C LEU A 21 -0.94 -11.24 35.37
N SER A 22 0.10 -11.96 35.78
CA SER A 22 1.42 -11.95 35.13
C SER A 22 1.72 -13.32 34.57
N ARG A 23 1.92 -13.41 33.25
CA ARG A 23 2.23 -14.68 32.57
C ARG A 23 3.68 -14.71 32.11
N PHE A 24 4.43 -15.71 32.57
CA PHE A 24 5.84 -15.90 32.27
C PHE A 24 6.05 -16.93 31.16
N ASN A 25 6.94 -16.59 30.23
CA ASN A 25 7.48 -17.47 29.20
C ASN A 25 8.77 -16.81 28.68
N MET A 26 9.81 -16.81 29.51
CA MET A 26 11.06 -16.11 29.23
C MET A 26 12.22 -16.71 30.02
N ALA A 27 13.41 -16.76 29.43
CA ALA A 27 14.64 -17.21 30.06
C ALA A 27 14.52 -18.59 30.76
N GLY A 28 13.77 -19.52 30.15
CA GLY A 28 13.50 -20.85 30.69
C GLY A 28 12.47 -20.92 31.82
N ILE A 29 11.89 -19.78 32.22
CA ILE A 29 10.85 -19.69 33.26
C ILE A 29 9.47 -19.55 32.60
N THR A 30 8.53 -20.39 33.03
CA THR A 30 7.14 -20.44 32.56
C THR A 30 6.16 -20.38 33.72
N GLY A 31 4.88 -20.10 33.44
CA GLY A 31 3.80 -20.13 34.42
C GLY A 31 3.16 -18.76 34.64
N SER A 32 2.59 -18.52 35.81
CA SER A 32 1.91 -17.28 36.12
C SER A 32 1.90 -16.90 37.59
N VAL A 33 1.65 -15.62 37.86
CA VAL A 33 1.33 -15.08 39.17
C VAL A 33 0.00 -14.32 39.06
N GLN A 34 -1.01 -14.75 39.83
CA GLN A 34 -2.31 -14.10 39.89
C GLN A 34 -2.42 -13.31 41.20
N PHE A 35 -2.68 -12.02 41.12
CA PHE A 35 -2.90 -11.14 42.26
C PHE A 35 -4.40 -10.92 42.44
N ASP A 36 -4.89 -11.08 43.66
CA ASP A 36 -6.25 -10.75 44.04
C ASP A 36 -6.20 -9.65 45.11
N SER A 37 -6.62 -8.44 44.76
CA SER A 37 -6.59 -7.30 45.68
C SER A 37 -7.69 -7.32 46.72
N VAL A 38 -8.76 -8.08 46.50
CA VAL A 38 -9.87 -8.27 47.45
C VAL A 38 -9.46 -9.26 48.53
N GLN A 39 -8.90 -10.40 48.13
CA GLN A 39 -8.38 -11.42 49.04
C GLN A 39 -7.01 -11.05 49.62
N GLN A 40 -6.34 -10.05 49.04
CA GLN A 40 -4.99 -9.62 49.40
C GLN A 40 -3.96 -10.76 49.29
N THR A 41 -4.09 -11.58 48.26
CA THR A 41 -3.22 -12.73 48.00
C THR A 41 -2.60 -12.69 46.61
N ALA A 42 -1.39 -13.21 46.46
CA ALA A 42 -0.79 -13.57 45.18
C ALA A 42 -0.61 -15.08 45.09
N ALA A 43 -1.30 -15.72 44.14
CA ALA A 43 -1.12 -17.13 43.81
C ALA A 43 0.00 -17.27 42.79
N VAL A 44 1.11 -17.88 43.19
CA VAL A 44 2.31 -18.11 42.38
C VAL A 44 2.26 -19.54 41.86
N ASN A 45 2.43 -19.70 40.56
CA ASN A 45 2.62 -21.00 39.91
C ASN A 45 3.64 -20.84 38.79
N LEU A 46 4.91 -21.02 39.10
CA LEU A 46 6.03 -20.89 38.17
C LEU A 46 6.74 -22.24 38.02
N SER A 47 7.29 -22.49 36.84
CA SER A 47 8.09 -23.68 36.53
C SER A 47 9.35 -23.30 35.79
N GLY A 48 10.42 -24.08 35.98
CA GLY A 48 11.69 -23.86 35.31
C GLY A 48 12.89 -24.37 36.10
N PRO A 49 14.00 -24.72 35.41
CA PRO A 49 15.13 -25.47 35.97
C PRO A 49 15.81 -24.77 37.16
N ASN A 50 15.67 -23.45 37.26
CA ASN A 50 16.28 -22.62 38.30
C ASN A 50 15.22 -21.91 39.17
N ILE A 51 13.98 -22.40 39.23
CA ILE A 51 12.97 -21.89 40.17
C ILE A 51 12.54 -23.01 41.11
N GLU A 52 12.33 -24.21 40.56
CA GLU A 52 11.97 -25.39 41.34
C GLU A 52 13.09 -25.86 42.28
N THR A 53 14.36 -25.57 41.93
CA THR A 53 15.55 -26.00 42.67
C THR A 53 16.04 -24.98 43.70
N CYS A 54 15.59 -23.72 43.66
CA CYS A 54 16.16 -22.65 44.48
C CYS A 54 15.66 -22.60 45.93
N GLY A 55 14.67 -23.42 46.31
CA GLY A 55 13.97 -23.29 47.59
C GLY A 55 13.15 -22.00 47.63
N SER A 56 13.79 -20.86 47.92
CA SER A 56 13.15 -19.54 47.90
C SER A 56 13.68 -18.62 46.80
N PHE A 57 12.83 -17.79 46.22
CA PHE A 57 13.18 -16.77 45.23
C PHE A 57 12.38 -15.49 45.45
N ASN A 58 12.81 -14.39 44.83
CA ASN A 58 12.15 -13.09 44.97
C ASN A 58 11.31 -12.75 43.74
N LEU A 59 10.11 -12.24 44.00
CA LEU A 59 9.27 -11.55 43.03
C LEU A 59 9.42 -10.04 43.24
N THR A 60 9.93 -9.34 42.24
CA THR A 60 10.18 -7.91 42.28
C THR A 60 9.19 -7.18 41.39
N LEU A 61 8.34 -6.33 41.97
CA LEU A 61 7.47 -5.44 41.21
C LEU A 61 8.26 -4.21 40.78
N THR A 62 8.18 -3.85 39.49
CA THR A 62 8.89 -2.69 38.93
C THR A 62 7.92 -1.62 38.39
N GLU A 63 8.48 -0.49 37.95
CA GLU A 63 7.71 0.71 37.60
C GLU A 63 6.94 0.62 36.28
N PHE A 64 7.54 0.01 35.26
CA PHE A 64 7.03 0.03 33.88
C PHE A 64 6.60 -1.36 33.42
N PRO A 65 5.57 -1.44 32.55
CA PRO A 65 5.15 -2.71 31.98
C PRO A 65 6.15 -3.20 30.94
N VAL A 66 6.15 -4.52 30.72
CA VAL A 66 6.94 -5.16 29.67
C VAL A 66 6.38 -4.76 28.31
N MET A 67 7.27 -4.40 27.38
CA MET A 67 6.93 -4.24 25.96
C MET A 67 7.46 -5.45 25.19
N TYR A 68 6.60 -6.44 24.99
CA TYR A 68 6.96 -7.74 24.46
C TYR A 68 7.45 -7.70 23.00
N GLY A 69 8.64 -8.23 22.72
CA GLY A 69 9.25 -8.27 21.39
C GLY A 69 9.72 -6.94 20.83
N HIS A 70 9.76 -5.88 21.66
CA HIS A 70 10.25 -4.56 21.24
C HIS A 70 11.77 -4.38 21.42
N VAL A 71 12.39 -5.13 22.34
CA VAL A 71 13.82 -5.09 22.65
C VAL A 71 14.31 -6.50 22.99
N ALA A 72 15.61 -6.76 22.79
CA ALA A 72 16.20 -8.09 23.00
C ALA A 72 16.19 -8.55 24.46
N GLN A 73 16.40 -7.62 25.41
CA GLN A 73 16.48 -7.92 26.84
C GLN A 73 15.44 -7.11 27.63
N PRO A 74 14.14 -7.44 27.53
CA PRO A 74 13.07 -6.61 28.06
C PRO A 74 13.07 -6.48 29.58
N CYS A 75 13.76 -7.35 30.31
CA CYS A 75 13.80 -7.34 31.78
C CYS A 75 14.91 -6.49 32.39
N GLU A 76 15.70 -5.80 31.56
CA GLU A 76 16.68 -4.86 32.07
C GLU A 76 16.00 -3.66 32.74
N LYS A 77 16.66 -3.14 33.77
CA LYS A 77 16.21 -1.97 34.54
C LYS A 77 15.90 -0.76 33.65
N ALA A 78 16.64 -0.57 32.54
CA ALA A 78 16.38 0.50 31.57
C ALA A 78 14.99 0.41 30.91
N HIS A 79 14.37 -0.77 30.90
CA HIS A 79 13.08 -1.02 30.26
C HIS A 79 11.93 -1.18 31.25
N ILE A 80 12.13 -1.89 32.36
CA ILE A 80 11.07 -2.15 33.35
C ILE A 80 11.14 -1.23 34.58
N GLY A 81 12.18 -0.40 34.69
CA GLY A 81 12.33 0.63 35.73
C GLY A 81 12.91 0.11 37.04
N GLU A 82 12.88 0.97 38.06
CA GLU A 82 13.36 0.63 39.40
C GLU A 82 12.47 -0.41 40.09
N ARG A 83 13.04 -1.07 41.10
CA ARG A 83 12.27 -1.90 42.04
C ARG A 83 11.36 -1.01 42.88
N VAL A 84 10.07 -1.31 42.87
CA VAL A 84 9.06 -0.62 43.68
C VAL A 84 8.70 -1.45 44.92
N PHE A 85 8.59 -2.76 44.76
CA PHE A 85 8.29 -3.68 45.88
C PHE A 85 8.95 -5.05 45.65
N MET A 86 9.21 -5.80 46.72
CA MET A 86 9.78 -7.15 46.64
C MET A 86 9.06 -8.09 47.59
N LEU A 87 8.69 -9.27 47.08
CA LEU A 87 8.06 -10.35 47.82
C LEU A 87 9.01 -11.55 47.80
N SER A 88 9.28 -12.14 48.96
CA SER A 88 10.00 -13.42 49.02
C SER A 88 9.01 -14.57 48.97
N VAL A 89 9.32 -15.56 48.13
CA VAL A 89 8.45 -16.71 47.86
C VAL A 89 9.19 -17.99 48.21
N ASN A 90 8.54 -18.86 48.99
CA ASN A 90 9.17 -20.06 49.56
C ASN A 90 9.09 -21.30 48.67
N SER A 91 8.28 -21.26 47.61
CA SER A 91 8.13 -22.37 46.66
C SER A 91 7.54 -21.89 45.34
N SER A 92 7.83 -22.64 44.28
CA SER A 92 7.38 -22.38 42.90
C SER A 92 5.86 -22.37 42.75
N VAL A 93 5.16 -23.12 43.60
CA VAL A 93 3.71 -23.07 43.80
C VAL A 93 3.42 -22.59 45.21
N SER A 94 2.82 -21.42 45.38
CA SER A 94 2.52 -20.86 46.70
C SER A 94 1.43 -19.80 46.66
N VAL A 95 0.87 -19.47 47.83
CA VAL A 95 -0.01 -18.32 48.01
C VAL A 95 0.64 -17.38 49.01
N VAL A 96 0.87 -16.13 48.60
CA VAL A 96 1.62 -15.13 49.37
C VAL A 96 0.68 -14.00 49.77
N ASN A 97 0.77 -13.52 51.01
CA ASN A 97 0.03 -12.34 51.46
C ASN A 97 0.63 -11.07 50.85
N ILE A 98 -0.21 -10.24 50.22
CA ILE A 98 0.20 -9.00 49.56
C ILE A 98 -0.46 -7.75 50.16
N SER A 99 -0.98 -7.84 51.39
CA SER A 99 -1.62 -6.70 52.07
C SER A 99 -0.69 -5.48 52.17
N GLN A 100 0.58 -5.69 52.52
CA GLN A 100 1.59 -4.62 52.57
C GLN A 100 1.88 -4.01 51.19
N LEU A 101 1.92 -4.84 50.15
CA LEU A 101 2.08 -4.38 48.77
C LEU A 101 0.91 -3.45 48.40
N LEU A 102 -0.32 -3.88 48.63
CA LEU A 102 -1.53 -3.14 48.25
C LEU A 102 -1.74 -1.85 49.08
N GLN A 103 -1.23 -1.80 50.31
CA GLN A 103 -1.20 -0.57 51.11
C GLN A 103 -0.29 0.50 50.49
N GLN A 104 0.83 0.09 49.89
CA GLN A 104 1.76 1.01 49.24
C GLN A 104 1.39 1.29 47.79
N ILE A 105 0.86 0.28 47.11
CA ILE A 105 0.60 0.26 45.67
C ILE A 105 -0.79 -0.35 45.43
N PRO A 106 -1.86 0.45 45.55
CA PRO A 106 -3.23 -0.06 45.43
C PRO A 106 -3.59 -0.46 44.00
N ASN A 107 -2.89 0.08 42.99
CA ASN A 107 -3.07 -0.28 41.58
C ASN A 107 -1.80 -0.94 41.02
N LEU A 108 -1.92 -2.21 40.67
CA LEU A 108 -0.82 -3.00 40.10
C LEU A 108 -0.77 -2.94 38.57
N GLU A 109 -1.79 -2.36 37.91
CA GLU A 109 -1.88 -2.27 36.45
C GLU A 109 -0.67 -1.56 35.83
N ALA A 110 -0.30 -2.03 34.64
CA ALA A 110 0.74 -1.45 33.81
C ALA A 110 2.10 -1.40 34.52
N ARG A 111 2.41 -2.43 35.32
CA ARG A 111 3.73 -2.67 35.93
C ARG A 111 4.34 -3.93 35.35
N SER A 112 5.55 -4.29 35.77
CA SER A 112 6.09 -5.62 35.52
C SER A 112 6.45 -6.33 36.81
N LEU A 113 6.41 -7.65 36.75
CA LEU A 113 6.89 -8.55 37.78
C LEU A 113 8.15 -9.23 37.25
N LEU A 114 9.26 -9.01 37.94
CA LEU A 114 10.56 -9.60 37.70
C LEU A 114 10.76 -10.78 38.65
N VAL A 115 11.11 -11.93 38.08
CA VAL A 115 11.61 -13.11 38.79
C VAL A 115 13.11 -13.16 38.56
N GLU A 116 13.88 -13.26 39.64
CA GLU A 116 15.31 -13.55 39.59
C GLU A 116 15.55 -14.91 40.25
N SER A 117 16.01 -15.88 39.44
CA SER A 117 16.41 -17.20 39.93
C SER A 117 17.67 -17.10 40.80
N CYS A 118 17.95 -18.14 41.58
CA CYS A 118 19.16 -18.20 42.41
C CYS A 118 20.48 -18.18 41.61
N ASN A 119 20.42 -18.46 40.30
CA ASN A 119 21.57 -18.38 39.39
C ASN A 119 21.67 -17.02 38.65
N GLY A 120 20.87 -16.03 39.05
CA GLY A 120 20.89 -14.67 38.48
C GLY A 120 20.16 -14.52 37.14
N ILE A 121 19.50 -15.58 36.64
CA ILE A 121 18.65 -15.49 35.45
C ILE A 121 17.39 -14.70 35.78
N LYS A 122 17.08 -13.72 34.92
CA LYS A 122 15.97 -12.78 35.06
C LYS A 122 14.90 -13.06 34.02
N ALA A 123 13.66 -13.23 34.47
CA ALA A 123 12.48 -13.31 33.63
C ALA A 123 11.45 -12.28 34.11
N CYS A 124 10.73 -11.64 33.20
CA CYS A 124 9.76 -10.62 33.56
C CYS A 124 8.46 -10.80 32.79
N ALA A 125 7.37 -10.35 33.40
CA ALA A 125 6.04 -10.34 32.80
C ALA A 125 5.30 -9.05 33.18
N GLY A 126 4.45 -8.53 32.30
CA GLY A 126 3.52 -7.46 32.64
C GLY A 126 2.56 -7.89 33.74
N VAL A 127 2.21 -6.97 34.63
CA VAL A 127 1.09 -7.13 35.57
C VAL A 127 -0.10 -6.44 34.93
N ILE A 128 -1.03 -7.24 34.41
CA ILE A 128 -2.16 -6.77 33.61
C ILE A 128 -3.46 -7.12 34.34
N ALA A 129 -4.36 -6.15 34.46
CA ALA A 129 -5.69 -6.37 35.01
C ALA A 129 -6.47 -7.39 34.17
N GLU A 130 -7.18 -8.31 34.81
CA GLU A 130 -8.05 -9.26 34.10
C GLU A 130 -9.31 -8.58 33.55
N SER A 131 -9.66 -7.42 34.10
CA SER A 131 -10.67 -6.52 33.55
C SER A 131 -10.16 -5.77 32.31
N LYS A 132 -11.06 -5.40 31.40
CA LYS A 132 -10.71 -4.66 30.18
C LYS A 132 -9.98 -3.36 30.51
N VAL A 133 -8.81 -3.13 29.90
CA VAL A 133 -8.04 -1.90 29.99
C VAL A 133 -8.22 -1.07 28.73
N ILE A 134 -8.56 0.22 28.87
CA ILE A 134 -8.58 1.18 27.78
C ILE A 134 -7.24 1.91 27.75
N THR A 135 -6.62 1.99 26.58
CA THR A 135 -5.37 2.74 26.37
C THR A 135 -5.61 3.88 25.40
N TRP A 136 -5.20 5.09 25.77
CA TRP A 136 -5.10 6.23 24.86
C TRP A 136 -3.63 6.59 24.63
N GLN A 137 -3.34 7.21 23.49
CA GLN A 137 -2.02 7.66 23.10
C GLN A 137 -2.04 9.14 22.74
N ALA A 138 -1.01 9.87 23.17
CA ALA A 138 -0.63 11.17 22.65
C ALA A 138 0.82 11.10 22.18
N ARG A 139 1.14 11.76 21.05
CA ARG A 139 2.49 11.74 20.46
C ARG A 139 2.98 13.15 20.17
N PHE A 140 4.16 13.46 20.68
CA PHE A 140 4.84 14.73 20.47
C PHE A 140 6.03 14.53 19.51
N PHE A 141 6.34 15.57 18.74
CA PHE A 141 7.29 15.48 17.62
C PHE A 141 8.34 16.59 17.57
N SER A 142 8.36 17.53 18.53
CA SER A 142 9.19 18.75 18.45
C SER A 142 10.13 18.87 19.64
N VAL A 143 10.22 20.04 20.29
CA VAL A 143 11.09 20.35 21.44
C VAL A 143 11.11 19.22 22.47
N VAL A 144 9.95 18.63 22.73
CA VAL A 144 9.79 17.35 23.41
C VAL A 144 9.15 16.39 22.42
N ALA A 145 9.67 15.18 22.33
CA ALA A 145 9.18 14.16 21.41
C ALA A 145 9.08 12.78 22.04
N GLY A 146 8.23 11.93 21.48
CA GLY A 146 7.92 10.59 22.00
C GLY A 146 6.43 10.42 22.30
N ASN A 147 6.12 9.36 23.05
CA ASN A 147 4.74 8.95 23.33
C ASN A 147 4.39 9.15 24.80
N ILE A 148 3.11 9.43 25.01
CA ILE A 148 2.41 9.24 26.27
C ILE A 148 1.33 8.19 26.05
N TYR A 149 1.19 7.27 26.99
CA TYR A 149 0.10 6.32 27.07
C TYR A 149 -0.70 6.58 28.35
N LEU A 150 -2.01 6.74 28.22
CA LEU A 150 -2.94 6.81 29.35
C LEU A 150 -3.67 5.48 29.41
N ARG A 151 -3.61 4.78 30.54
CA ARG A 151 -4.26 3.48 30.74
C ARG A 151 -5.29 3.57 31.86
N GLN A 152 -6.46 3.00 31.66
CA GLN A 152 -7.52 2.91 32.67
C GLN A 152 -8.18 1.54 32.64
N VAL A 153 -8.29 0.93 33.81
CA VAL A 153 -9.10 -0.28 33.99
C VAL A 153 -10.58 0.14 33.92
N LEU A 154 -11.34 -0.49 33.04
CA LEU A 154 -12.75 -0.16 32.83
C LEU A 154 -13.53 -0.24 34.15
N GLY A 155 -14.28 0.81 34.48
CA GLY A 155 -15.05 0.91 35.72
C GLY A 155 -14.29 1.48 36.91
N GLN A 156 -12.99 1.75 36.79
CA GLN A 156 -12.21 2.44 37.82
C GLN A 156 -11.95 3.91 37.42
N PRO A 157 -12.06 4.89 38.34
CA PRO A 157 -11.86 6.30 38.01
C PRO A 157 -10.40 6.67 37.82
N ASN A 158 -9.48 5.96 38.49
CA ASN A 158 -8.04 6.20 38.38
C ASN A 158 -7.48 5.68 37.05
N GLY A 159 -6.43 6.35 36.57
CA GLY A 159 -5.66 5.94 35.41
C GLY A 159 -4.16 6.02 35.68
N THR A 160 -3.38 5.42 34.80
CA THR A 160 -1.91 5.48 34.83
C THR A 160 -1.42 6.13 33.55
N LEU A 161 -0.54 7.11 33.68
CA LEU A 161 0.17 7.73 32.58
C LEU A 161 1.59 7.16 32.51
N LEU A 162 1.96 6.64 31.34
CA LEU A 162 3.31 6.19 31.00
C LEU A 162 3.88 7.08 29.90
N SER A 163 5.15 7.44 29.96
CA SER A 163 5.78 8.24 28.89
C SER A 163 7.21 7.84 28.63
N ASN A 164 7.66 8.01 27.38
CA ASN A 164 9.06 7.84 26.98
C ASN A 164 9.61 9.11 26.30
N LEU A 165 9.25 10.26 26.86
CA LEU A 165 9.55 11.55 26.24
C LEU A 165 11.04 11.89 26.35
N VAL A 166 11.56 12.47 25.27
CA VAL A 166 12.91 13.00 25.19
C VAL A 166 12.88 14.47 24.82
N SER A 167 13.80 15.24 25.38
CA SER A 167 14.08 16.62 25.01
C SER A 167 14.98 16.61 23.79
N LEU A 168 14.55 17.26 22.71
CA LEU A 168 15.36 17.47 21.52
C LEU A 168 16.23 18.74 21.61
N ASN A 169 16.11 19.50 22.71
CA ASN A 169 16.99 20.64 22.98
C ASN A 169 18.39 20.16 23.39
N GLN A 170 19.38 20.49 22.57
CA GLN A 170 20.73 19.93 22.58
C GLN A 170 21.67 20.54 23.65
N ASN A 171 21.17 21.45 24.51
CA ASN A 171 22.00 22.24 25.44
C ASN A 171 21.99 21.79 26.91
N ASN A 172 21.35 20.68 27.30
CA ASN A 172 21.27 20.28 28.71
C ASN A 172 21.74 18.85 28.98
N SER A 173 22.69 18.74 29.90
CA SER A 173 23.24 17.53 30.51
C SER A 173 22.42 17.02 31.72
N SER A 174 21.09 17.17 31.72
CA SER A 174 20.26 16.62 32.81
C SER A 174 18.81 16.33 32.41
N PHE A 175 18.23 15.34 33.08
CA PHE A 175 16.79 15.05 33.08
C PHE A 175 16.02 16.27 33.60
N SER A 176 14.95 16.67 32.92
CA SER A 176 14.09 17.78 33.37
C SER A 176 12.71 17.28 33.77
N ASN A 177 12.24 17.72 34.93
CA ASN A 177 10.87 17.47 35.38
C ASN A 177 9.94 18.47 34.71
N MET A 178 9.10 17.99 33.79
CA MET A 178 8.12 18.82 33.09
C MET A 178 6.72 18.57 33.60
N SER A 179 5.97 19.64 33.86
CA SER A 179 4.56 19.51 34.24
C SER A 179 3.73 19.13 33.01
N ILE A 180 2.92 18.08 33.16
CA ILE A 180 1.95 17.65 32.15
C ILE A 180 0.56 18.18 32.50
N PHE A 181 -0.12 18.70 31.50
CA PHE A 181 -1.48 19.22 31.60
C PHE A 181 -2.40 18.45 30.66
N LEU A 182 -3.63 18.19 31.11
CA LEU A 182 -4.68 17.62 30.29
C LEU A 182 -5.79 18.66 30.07
N SER A 183 -6.39 18.63 28.88
CA SER A 183 -7.44 19.57 28.48
C SER A 183 -8.65 18.84 27.88
N ARG A 184 -9.84 19.32 28.24
CA ARG A 184 -11.14 18.87 27.70
C ARG A 184 -11.67 19.79 26.61
N SER A 185 -10.81 20.64 26.04
CA SER A 185 -11.23 21.58 25.01
C SER A 185 -11.91 20.90 23.82
N SER A 186 -12.94 21.54 23.29
CA SER A 186 -13.61 21.15 22.06
C SER A 186 -12.90 21.66 20.80
N ALA A 187 -11.73 22.31 20.93
CA ALA A 187 -10.94 22.79 19.80
C ALA A 187 -10.73 21.71 18.72
N ALA A 188 -10.72 22.11 17.46
CA ALA A 188 -10.60 21.17 16.35
C ALA A 188 -9.19 20.55 16.22
N SER A 189 -8.16 21.25 16.69
CA SER A 189 -6.76 20.85 16.60
C SER A 189 -5.92 21.46 17.74
N CYS A 190 -4.70 20.97 17.89
CA CYS A 190 -3.73 21.59 18.80
C CYS A 190 -3.40 23.04 18.44
N GLU A 191 -3.31 23.38 17.16
CA GLU A 191 -3.07 24.75 16.71
C GLU A 191 -4.20 25.69 17.14
N ALA A 192 -5.45 25.26 16.93
CA ALA A 192 -6.63 26.01 17.37
C ALA A 192 -6.67 26.15 18.89
N LEU A 193 -6.34 25.09 19.64
CA LEU A 193 -6.27 25.14 21.09
C LEU A 193 -5.21 26.12 21.59
N LEU A 194 -3.99 26.06 21.03
CA LEU A 194 -2.89 26.93 21.44
C LEU A 194 -3.17 28.41 21.11
N GLY A 195 -3.83 28.69 19.98
CA GLY A 195 -4.21 30.05 19.59
C GLY A 195 -5.25 30.70 20.51
N SER A 196 -6.09 29.93 21.20
CA SER A 196 -7.10 30.42 22.14
C SER A 196 -6.94 29.85 23.55
N LEU A 197 -5.71 29.47 23.93
CA LEU A 197 -5.48 28.72 25.16
C LEU A 197 -5.77 29.60 26.38
N ASN A 198 -6.68 29.14 27.24
CA ASN A 198 -6.82 29.67 28.60
C ASN A 198 -6.06 28.74 29.57
N PRO A 199 -4.86 29.12 30.08
CA PRO A 199 -4.08 28.28 30.98
C PRO A 199 -4.83 27.83 32.24
N ASN A 200 -5.83 28.60 32.70
CA ASN A 200 -6.63 28.25 33.89
C ASN A 200 -7.61 27.09 33.64
N SER A 201 -7.90 26.77 32.38
CA SER A 201 -8.72 25.61 32.00
C SER A 201 -7.93 24.29 31.98
N LEU A 202 -6.61 24.36 32.10
CA LEU A 202 -5.73 23.20 32.06
C LEU A 202 -5.71 22.47 33.40
N ILE A 203 -5.86 21.16 33.37
CA ILE A 203 -5.76 20.32 34.55
C ILE A 203 -4.33 19.82 34.67
N LYS A 204 -3.56 20.38 35.62
CA LYS A 204 -2.21 19.91 35.94
C LYS A 204 -2.31 18.49 36.50
N SER A 205 -1.82 17.50 35.76
CA SER A 205 -1.91 16.10 36.15
C SER A 205 -0.73 15.66 37.00
N GLY A 206 0.46 16.21 36.75
CA GLY A 206 1.66 15.87 37.51
C GLY A 206 2.94 16.36 36.84
N GLN A 207 4.08 15.78 37.21
CA GLN A 207 5.37 16.01 36.58
C GLN A 207 5.91 14.71 35.99
N LEU A 208 6.54 14.80 34.83
CA LEU A 208 7.19 13.68 34.14
C LEU A 208 8.67 14.02 33.95
N MET A 209 9.54 13.04 34.18
CA MET A 209 10.93 13.12 33.75
C MET A 209 11.00 13.02 32.23
N VAL A 210 11.74 13.93 31.62
CA VAL A 210 12.03 13.94 30.19
C VAL A 210 13.51 13.63 29.99
N GLY A 211 13.78 12.58 29.23
CA GLY A 211 15.13 12.11 28.88
C GLY A 211 15.81 12.96 27.81
N ASN A 212 16.93 12.47 27.29
CA ASN A 212 17.55 12.98 26.07
C ASN A 212 17.72 11.84 25.05
N PRO A 213 18.06 12.10 23.78
CA PRO A 213 18.15 11.05 22.76
C PRO A 213 19.19 9.96 23.05
N LEU A 214 20.24 10.29 23.81
CA LEU A 214 21.30 9.34 24.20
C LEU A 214 20.89 8.46 25.38
N GLU A 215 20.21 9.07 26.35
CA GLU A 215 19.69 8.45 27.58
C GLU A 215 18.18 8.72 27.69
N PRO A 216 17.35 7.97 26.93
CA PRO A 216 15.90 8.10 27.05
C PRO A 216 15.44 7.62 28.42
N VAL A 217 14.50 8.35 29.02
CA VAL A 217 13.94 8.02 30.34
C VAL A 217 12.45 7.75 30.21
N LYS A 218 11.98 6.78 30.98
CA LYS A 218 10.56 6.48 31.14
C LYS A 218 10.03 7.21 32.37
N SER A 219 8.78 7.65 32.32
CA SER A 219 8.09 8.25 33.46
C SER A 219 6.73 7.61 33.68
N ARG A 220 6.34 7.51 34.95
CA ARG A 220 5.05 7.00 35.40
C ARG A 220 4.37 8.05 36.28
N LEU A 221 3.07 8.21 36.11
CA LEU A 221 2.24 9.04 36.97
C LEU A 221 0.89 8.36 37.18
N GLU A 222 0.45 8.26 38.43
CA GLU A 222 -0.93 7.86 38.74
C GLU A 222 -1.84 9.09 38.66
N ILE A 223 -2.94 8.95 37.93
CA ILE A 223 -3.96 9.98 37.74
C ILE A 223 -5.17 9.58 38.57
N PRO A 224 -5.55 10.35 39.61
CA PRO A 224 -6.66 9.99 40.50
C PRO A 224 -8.01 9.85 39.80
N SER A 225 -8.23 10.65 38.75
CA SER A 225 -9.45 10.64 37.94
C SER A 225 -9.10 10.86 36.47
N LEU A 226 -9.16 9.81 35.66
CA LEU A 226 -9.06 9.86 34.21
C LEU A 226 -10.47 9.66 33.61
N ASP A 227 -10.87 10.56 32.71
CA ASP A 227 -12.11 10.42 31.96
C ASP A 227 -11.86 10.46 30.45
N ALA A 228 -12.79 9.92 29.68
CA ALA A 228 -12.75 9.92 28.22
C ALA A 228 -12.96 11.32 27.59
N GLY A 229 -13.22 12.36 28.39
CA GLY A 229 -13.42 13.74 27.93
C GLY A 229 -12.13 14.51 27.69
N PHE A 230 -10.98 14.00 28.16
CA PHE A 230 -9.68 14.59 27.84
C PHE A 230 -9.31 14.37 26.37
N ARG A 231 -9.12 15.47 25.64
CA ARG A 231 -8.82 15.46 24.21
C ARG A 231 -7.39 15.88 23.87
N PHE A 232 -6.72 16.60 24.77
CA PHE A 232 -5.38 17.11 24.52
C PHE A 232 -4.46 16.95 25.73
N ALA A 233 -3.20 16.62 25.47
CA ALA A 233 -2.10 16.63 26.42
C ALA A 233 -1.15 17.79 26.06
N LEU A 234 -0.68 18.53 27.08
CA LEU A 234 0.18 19.69 26.88
C LEU A 234 1.37 19.72 27.84
N PHE A 235 2.50 20.22 27.35
CA PHE A 235 3.67 20.58 28.15
C PHE A 235 4.01 22.05 27.97
N LYS A 236 4.74 22.61 28.93
CA LYS A 236 5.34 23.94 28.81
C LYS A 236 6.87 23.83 28.97
N PRO A 237 7.61 23.39 27.93
CA PRO A 237 9.06 23.21 28.01
C PRO A 237 9.84 24.54 28.04
N SER A 238 9.23 25.63 27.57
CA SER A 238 9.82 26.97 27.54
C SER A 238 8.76 28.05 27.83
N ALA A 239 8.79 29.21 27.17
CA ALA A 239 7.74 30.21 27.27
C ALA A 239 6.39 29.71 26.71
N GLU A 240 6.44 28.80 25.73
CA GLU A 240 5.26 28.33 24.98
C GLU A 240 4.84 26.91 25.36
N TYR A 241 3.56 26.59 25.12
CA TYR A 241 3.03 25.25 25.28
C TYR A 241 3.22 24.43 24.01
N THR A 242 3.57 23.15 24.16
CA THR A 242 3.43 22.14 23.11
C THR A 242 2.20 21.29 23.40
N CYS A 243 1.53 20.79 22.35
CA CYS A 243 0.26 20.09 22.43
C CYS A 243 0.27 18.84 21.55
N SER A 244 -0.38 17.79 22.03
CA SER A 244 -0.77 16.61 21.25
C SER A 244 -2.23 16.26 21.51
N GLU A 245 -2.91 15.77 20.49
CA GLU A 245 -4.22 15.12 20.67
C GLU A 245 -4.05 13.81 21.44
N ILE A 246 -5.03 13.50 22.27
CA ILE A 246 -5.17 12.20 22.94
C ILE A 246 -6.15 11.39 22.10
N ARG A 247 -5.69 10.26 21.57
CA ARG A 247 -6.48 9.37 20.71
C ARG A 247 -6.60 8.00 21.35
N LEU A 248 -7.74 7.36 21.17
CA LEU A 248 -7.91 5.96 21.57
C LEU A 248 -6.89 5.10 20.79
N LEU A 249 -6.11 4.29 21.50
CA LEU A 249 -5.22 3.32 20.89
C LEU A 249 -6.02 2.05 20.64
N GLU A 250 -6.52 1.91 19.41
CA GLU A 250 -7.30 0.74 19.02
C GLU A 250 -6.45 -0.54 19.07
N PRO A 251 -7.02 -1.66 19.58
CA PRO A 251 -6.42 -2.98 19.45
C PRO A 251 -6.08 -3.31 18.00
N LYS A 252 -4.91 -3.92 17.78
CA LYS A 252 -4.55 -4.41 16.44
C LYS A 252 -5.09 -5.82 16.27
N HIS A 253 -6.00 -5.99 15.32
CA HIS A 253 -6.51 -7.29 14.87
C HIS A 253 -6.20 -7.46 13.38
N VAL A 254 -5.19 -8.27 13.06
CA VAL A 254 -4.70 -8.45 11.68
C VAL A 254 -4.76 -9.92 11.27
N SER A 255 -4.82 -10.18 9.98
CA SER A 255 -4.92 -11.56 9.47
C SER A 255 -4.10 -11.78 8.21
N ALA A 256 -3.62 -13.00 8.03
CA ALA A 256 -3.11 -13.53 6.77
C ALA A 256 -4.13 -14.55 6.24
N LEU A 257 -4.62 -14.35 5.01
CA LEU A 257 -5.61 -15.20 4.36
C LEU A 257 -4.90 -16.25 3.51
N ILE A 258 -5.00 -17.51 3.90
CA ILE A 258 -4.45 -18.63 3.14
C ILE A 258 -5.54 -19.14 2.20
N ASP A 259 -5.30 -19.03 0.89
CA ASP A 259 -6.19 -19.53 -0.15
C ASP A 259 -5.36 -19.92 -1.38
N MET A 260 -4.55 -20.97 -1.23
CA MET A 260 -3.72 -21.47 -2.33
C MET A 260 -3.38 -22.96 -2.19
N ARG A 261 -3.11 -23.63 -3.31
CA ARG A 261 -2.67 -25.05 -3.39
C ARG A 261 -3.57 -26.04 -2.64
N GLY A 262 -4.88 -25.76 -2.64
CA GLY A 262 -5.92 -26.53 -1.97
C GLY A 262 -6.08 -26.23 -0.48
N VAL A 263 -5.18 -25.46 0.15
CA VAL A 263 -5.30 -25.09 1.57
C VAL A 263 -6.05 -23.77 1.71
N LYS A 264 -7.08 -23.76 2.56
CA LYS A 264 -7.88 -22.57 2.89
C LYS A 264 -7.82 -22.24 4.37
N GLY A 265 -7.98 -20.97 4.71
CA GLY A 265 -8.17 -20.53 6.07
C GLY A 265 -7.51 -19.20 6.40
N ASN A 266 -7.35 -18.90 7.68
CA ASN A 266 -6.69 -17.69 8.13
C ASN A 266 -5.78 -17.92 9.33
N ILE A 267 -4.82 -17.02 9.46
CA ILE A 267 -3.96 -16.86 10.62
C ILE A 267 -4.21 -15.46 11.15
N ILE A 268 -4.74 -15.36 12.36
CA ILE A 268 -5.17 -14.11 12.98
C ILE A 268 -4.22 -13.77 14.13
N PHE A 269 -3.83 -12.50 14.19
CA PHE A 269 -3.02 -11.95 15.28
C PHE A 269 -3.78 -10.81 15.95
N HIS A 270 -3.85 -10.84 17.27
CA HIS A 270 -4.54 -9.83 18.07
C HIS A 270 -3.65 -9.33 19.21
N GLN A 271 -3.50 -8.01 19.34
CA GLN A 271 -2.78 -7.39 20.45
C GLN A 271 -3.50 -6.10 20.88
N SER A 272 -3.91 -6.02 22.16
CA SER A 272 -4.69 -4.90 22.69
C SER A 272 -3.89 -3.60 22.76
N SER A 273 -2.61 -3.68 23.13
CA SER A 273 -1.69 -2.56 23.21
C SER A 273 -0.23 -3.07 23.16
N PRO A 274 0.77 -2.19 23.00
CA PRO A 274 2.19 -2.57 23.06
C PRO A 274 2.65 -3.23 24.38
N PHE A 275 1.81 -3.20 25.42
CA PHE A 275 2.10 -3.74 26.76
C PHE A 275 1.43 -5.10 27.00
N ASP A 276 0.56 -5.52 26.08
CA ASP A 276 -0.22 -6.74 26.17
C ASP A 276 0.42 -7.83 25.30
N LEU A 277 0.19 -9.10 25.66
CA LEU A 277 0.65 -10.25 24.88
C LEU A 277 -0.16 -10.39 23.58
N THR A 278 0.46 -10.97 22.56
CA THR A 278 -0.22 -11.22 21.27
C THR A 278 -0.94 -12.55 21.32
N THR A 279 -2.19 -12.60 20.87
CA THR A 279 -2.92 -13.84 20.61
C THR A 279 -2.74 -14.22 19.14
N LEU A 280 -2.34 -15.46 18.88
CA LEU A 280 -2.25 -16.08 17.56
C LEU A 280 -3.39 -17.10 17.44
N SER A 281 -4.25 -16.97 16.44
CA SER A 281 -5.29 -17.97 16.15
C SER A 281 -5.12 -18.54 14.75
N LEU A 282 -5.08 -19.86 14.65
CA LEU A 282 -5.00 -20.60 13.39
C LEU A 282 -6.38 -21.20 13.10
N ASN A 283 -6.86 -21.03 11.88
CA ASN A 283 -7.99 -21.78 11.34
C ASN A 283 -7.65 -22.16 9.90
N LEU A 284 -7.10 -23.35 9.69
CA LEU A 284 -6.66 -23.83 8.39
C LEU A 284 -7.25 -25.21 8.11
N THR A 285 -7.69 -25.42 6.88
CA THR A 285 -8.31 -26.67 6.43
C THR A 285 -7.58 -27.28 5.24
N ASN A 286 -7.73 -28.59 5.05
CA ASN A 286 -7.18 -29.35 3.92
C ASN A 286 -5.64 -29.33 3.85
N LEU A 287 -4.98 -29.29 5.02
CA LEU A 287 -3.53 -29.38 5.15
C LEU A 287 -3.03 -30.74 4.65
N ASN A 288 -3.78 -31.81 4.90
CA ASN A 288 -3.49 -33.19 4.50
C ASN A 288 -2.04 -33.61 4.83
N ARG A 289 -1.52 -33.16 5.97
CA ARG A 289 -0.15 -33.43 6.45
C ARG A 289 0.95 -32.95 5.49
N ARG A 290 0.61 -32.02 4.59
CA ARG A 290 1.56 -31.42 3.62
C ARG A 290 2.26 -30.18 4.17
N VAL A 291 1.87 -29.71 5.34
CA VAL A 291 2.42 -28.50 5.98
C VAL A 291 3.15 -28.90 7.24
N GLY A 292 4.40 -28.49 7.40
CA GLY A 292 5.19 -28.66 8.62
C GLY A 292 5.40 -27.33 9.34
N PRO A 293 6.58 -26.68 9.19
CA PRO A 293 6.86 -25.39 9.82
C PRO A 293 6.08 -24.21 9.21
N TYR A 294 5.93 -23.13 9.98
CA TYR A 294 5.33 -21.88 9.57
C TYR A 294 5.94 -20.71 10.34
N HIS A 295 6.20 -19.61 9.61
CA HIS A 295 6.97 -18.47 10.12
C HIS A 295 6.45 -17.15 9.57
N VAL A 296 6.73 -16.06 10.27
CA VAL A 296 6.64 -14.69 9.71
C VAL A 296 7.93 -14.40 8.94
N HIS A 297 7.77 -13.92 7.71
CA HIS A 297 8.87 -13.58 6.80
C HIS A 297 9.04 -12.07 6.62
N LEU A 298 10.12 -11.65 5.96
CA LEU A 298 10.50 -10.23 5.88
C LEU A 298 9.51 -9.35 5.11
N PHE A 299 9.02 -9.81 3.95
CA PHE A 299 8.33 -8.96 2.98
C PHE A 299 6.88 -9.37 2.75
N PRO A 300 5.99 -8.44 2.38
CA PRO A 300 4.65 -8.81 1.90
C PRO A 300 4.73 -9.62 0.60
N THR A 301 3.71 -10.43 0.35
CA THR A 301 3.60 -11.22 -0.88
C THR A 301 3.35 -10.32 -2.09
N PRO A 302 3.97 -10.59 -3.25
CA PRO A 302 3.59 -9.94 -4.50
C PRO A 302 2.21 -10.41 -4.97
N GLN A 303 1.70 -9.83 -6.05
CA GLN A 303 0.61 -10.45 -6.81
C GLN A 303 0.98 -11.89 -7.18
N MET A 304 0.00 -12.80 -7.16
CA MET A 304 0.22 -14.21 -7.40
C MET A 304 0.88 -14.44 -8.75
N ARG A 305 1.86 -15.34 -8.82
CA ARG A 305 2.65 -15.65 -10.02
C ARG A 305 2.34 -17.05 -10.55
N SER A 306 2.72 -17.35 -11.78
CA SER A 306 2.68 -18.70 -12.35
C SER A 306 4.10 -19.26 -12.55
N PRO A 307 4.40 -20.49 -12.08
CA PRO A 307 3.53 -21.32 -11.25
C PRO A 307 3.30 -20.70 -9.86
N PRO A 308 2.19 -21.02 -9.14
CA PRO A 308 1.84 -20.42 -7.85
C PRO A 308 2.96 -20.47 -6.80
N GLU A 309 3.76 -21.53 -6.81
CA GLU A 309 4.92 -21.76 -5.95
C GLU A 309 5.95 -20.62 -5.99
N SER A 310 6.11 -20.01 -7.17
CA SER A 310 7.04 -18.90 -7.36
C SER A 310 6.66 -17.67 -6.55
N THR A 311 5.39 -17.51 -6.16
CA THR A 311 4.90 -16.42 -5.32
C THR A 311 5.60 -16.40 -3.96
N CYS A 312 5.79 -17.58 -3.36
CA CYS A 312 6.37 -17.73 -2.02
C CYS A 312 7.90 -17.87 -2.00
N SER A 313 8.56 -17.71 -3.16
CA SER A 313 10.01 -17.84 -3.28
C SER A 313 10.80 -16.89 -2.36
N ASN A 314 12.08 -17.23 -2.13
CA ASN A 314 12.98 -16.42 -1.32
C ASN A 314 13.10 -14.97 -1.78
N ASP A 315 13.18 -14.76 -3.09
CA ASP A 315 13.24 -13.41 -3.68
C ASP A 315 11.99 -12.57 -3.37
N ASN A 316 10.83 -13.19 -3.12
CA ASN A 316 9.57 -12.48 -2.95
C ASN A 316 9.23 -12.16 -1.49
N VAL A 317 9.36 -13.13 -0.59
CA VAL A 317 8.95 -12.96 0.82
C VAL A 317 10.13 -12.82 1.79
N GLY A 318 11.35 -13.09 1.34
CA GLY A 318 12.56 -12.99 2.17
C GLY A 318 12.74 -14.15 3.13
N GLY A 319 13.72 -14.04 4.05
CA GLY A 319 13.96 -14.99 5.14
C GLY A 319 12.98 -14.82 6.30
N HIS A 320 13.26 -15.47 7.44
CA HIS A 320 12.46 -15.31 8.66
C HIS A 320 12.64 -13.91 9.26
N TRP A 321 11.62 -13.42 9.95
CA TRP A 321 11.71 -12.18 10.71
C TRP A 321 12.54 -12.38 11.99
N ASN A 322 13.76 -11.85 12.02
CA ASN A 322 14.70 -12.00 13.13
C ASN A 322 15.35 -10.65 13.48
N PRO A 323 14.61 -9.71 14.11
CA PRO A 323 15.10 -8.36 14.42
C PRO A 323 16.21 -8.32 15.48
N PHE A 324 16.43 -9.42 16.21
CA PHE A 324 17.41 -9.49 17.29
C PHE A 324 18.61 -10.36 16.94
N ASP A 325 18.74 -10.75 15.67
CA ASP A 325 19.83 -11.59 15.16
C ASP A 325 20.05 -12.86 16.02
N VAL A 326 18.95 -13.48 16.45
CA VAL A 326 18.98 -14.74 17.22
C VAL A 326 19.76 -15.77 16.42
N ASN A 327 20.78 -16.38 17.04
CA ASN A 327 21.59 -17.40 16.38
C ASN A 327 20.80 -18.68 16.18
N THR A 328 20.50 -19.00 14.92
CA THR A 328 19.70 -20.16 14.51
C THR A 328 20.51 -21.46 14.38
N GLN A 329 21.80 -21.45 14.69
CA GLN A 329 22.65 -22.63 14.59
C GLN A 329 22.52 -23.53 15.84
N PRO A 330 22.31 -24.85 15.66
CA PRO A 330 22.40 -25.81 16.75
C PRO A 330 23.82 -25.82 17.39
N PRO A 331 23.96 -26.09 18.70
CA PRO A 331 22.89 -26.39 19.67
C PRO A 331 22.32 -25.15 20.37
N VAL A 332 22.74 -23.94 19.98
CA VAL A 332 22.31 -22.68 20.63
C VAL A 332 20.82 -22.45 20.43
N TYR A 333 20.34 -22.69 19.20
CA TYR A 333 18.91 -22.68 18.90
C TYR A 333 18.26 -23.93 19.47
N PRO A 334 17.33 -23.82 20.44
CA PRO A 334 16.72 -24.99 21.06
C PRO A 334 15.92 -25.81 20.05
N PRO A 335 15.85 -27.15 20.18
CA PRO A 335 14.97 -27.95 19.33
C PRO A 335 13.50 -27.59 19.57
N ALA A 336 12.70 -27.61 18.51
CA ALA A 336 11.25 -27.44 18.59
C ALA A 336 10.57 -28.75 19.04
N PRO A 337 9.44 -28.70 19.79
CA PRO A 337 8.91 -27.56 20.55
C PRO A 337 9.47 -27.51 21.98
N GLY A 338 9.34 -26.38 22.67
CA GLY A 338 9.29 -26.40 24.13
C GLY A 338 10.38 -25.67 24.91
N SER A 339 11.08 -24.69 24.32
CA SER A 339 11.78 -23.66 25.10
C SER A 339 10.91 -22.41 25.29
N THR A 340 11.40 -21.43 26.05
CA THR A 340 10.73 -20.12 26.16
C THR A 340 10.89 -19.29 24.89
N HIS A 341 9.92 -18.40 24.62
CA HIS A 341 9.75 -17.71 23.34
C HIS A 341 10.90 -16.74 22.98
N ASP A 342 11.67 -16.30 23.97
CA ASP A 342 12.83 -15.43 23.82
C ASP A 342 14.05 -16.11 23.17
N TYR A 343 14.10 -17.45 23.15
CA TYR A 343 15.18 -18.19 22.49
C TYR A 343 15.02 -18.36 20.98
N TYR A 344 13.85 -18.02 20.45
CA TYR A 344 13.51 -18.24 19.05
C TYR A 344 13.47 -16.91 18.28
N GLU A 345 13.67 -16.98 16.97
CA GLU A 345 13.47 -15.82 16.09
C GLU A 345 12.05 -15.26 16.28
N THR A 346 11.88 -13.94 16.25
CA THR A 346 10.56 -13.29 16.39
C THR A 346 9.54 -13.82 15.38
N GLY A 347 9.98 -14.28 14.21
CA GLY A 347 9.14 -14.87 13.17
C GLY A 347 8.94 -16.38 13.30
N ASP A 348 9.65 -17.10 14.15
CA ASP A 348 9.53 -18.55 14.25
C ASP A 348 8.30 -18.94 15.09
N LEU A 349 7.17 -19.20 14.43
CA LEU A 349 5.92 -19.53 15.10
C LEU A 349 5.86 -21.02 15.46
N SER A 350 6.42 -21.89 14.62
CA SER A 350 6.38 -23.34 14.82
C SER A 350 7.16 -23.81 16.05
N SER A 351 8.34 -23.24 16.30
CA SER A 351 9.13 -23.63 17.47
C SER A 351 8.45 -23.26 18.78
N ARG A 352 7.61 -22.20 18.77
CA ARG A 352 6.84 -21.72 19.93
C ARG A 352 5.49 -22.43 20.10
N HIS A 353 4.77 -22.66 19.02
CA HIS A 353 3.37 -23.09 19.05
C HIS A 353 3.13 -24.51 18.50
N GLY A 354 4.20 -25.20 18.09
CA GLY A 354 4.17 -26.55 17.54
C GLY A 354 4.08 -26.59 16.01
N LEU A 355 4.51 -27.72 15.44
CA LEU A 355 4.50 -28.00 13.99
C LEU A 355 3.11 -28.43 13.50
N LEU A 356 2.84 -28.23 12.20
CA LEU A 356 1.58 -28.64 11.56
C LEU A 356 1.68 -30.00 10.82
N SER A 357 2.84 -30.68 10.88
CA SER A 357 3.16 -31.87 10.05
C SER A 357 2.15 -33.02 10.15
N ASN A 358 1.39 -33.09 11.24
CA ASN A 358 0.43 -34.17 11.49
C ASN A 358 -1.04 -33.72 11.36
N ALA A 359 -1.29 -32.47 10.98
CA ALA A 359 -2.64 -31.92 10.90
C ALA A 359 -3.26 -32.14 9.51
N ASP A 360 -4.51 -32.61 9.49
CA ASP A 360 -5.38 -32.58 8.31
C ASP A 360 -6.13 -31.23 8.25
N ASP A 361 -6.59 -30.75 9.41
CA ASP A 361 -7.12 -29.41 9.66
C ASP A 361 -6.61 -28.92 11.04
N ILE A 362 -6.63 -27.60 11.28
CA ILE A 362 -6.29 -27.03 12.59
C ILE A 362 -7.18 -25.84 12.93
N GLN A 363 -7.72 -25.86 14.15
CA GLN A 363 -8.32 -24.70 14.79
C GLN A 363 -7.71 -24.57 16.19
N ALA A 364 -6.84 -23.58 16.38
CA ALA A 364 -6.08 -23.42 17.62
C ALA A 364 -5.88 -21.94 17.95
N SER A 365 -5.69 -21.64 19.23
CA SER A 365 -5.35 -20.29 19.69
C SER A 365 -4.24 -20.36 20.73
N PHE A 366 -3.24 -19.51 20.56
CA PHE A 366 -2.03 -19.45 21.37
C PHE A 366 -1.78 -18.03 21.87
N THR A 367 -1.03 -17.91 22.96
CA THR A 367 -0.47 -16.65 23.43
C THR A 367 1.00 -16.59 23.03
N ASP A 368 1.46 -15.43 22.57
CA ASP A 368 2.84 -15.20 22.17
C ASP A 368 3.46 -14.02 22.94
N TRP A 369 4.62 -14.29 23.56
CA TRP A 369 5.42 -13.36 24.35
C TRP A 369 6.49 -12.61 23.58
N ASN A 370 6.65 -12.88 22.28
CA ASN A 370 7.71 -12.30 21.45
C ASN A 370 7.24 -12.03 20.02
N LEU A 371 6.00 -11.56 19.85
CA LEU A 371 5.42 -11.28 18.53
C LEU A 371 4.66 -9.94 18.51
N PRO A 372 5.35 -8.80 18.38
CA PRO A 372 4.72 -7.49 18.49
C PRO A 372 3.89 -7.14 17.24
N LEU A 373 2.74 -6.48 17.45
CA LEU A 373 1.95 -5.83 16.40
C LEU A 373 2.19 -4.31 16.36
N PHE A 374 2.83 -3.73 17.37
CA PHE A 374 3.15 -2.30 17.46
C PHE A 374 4.66 -2.05 17.37
N GLY A 375 5.03 -0.82 16.99
CA GLY A 375 6.42 -0.37 17.02
C GLY A 375 7.32 -0.98 15.94
N GLN A 376 8.62 -0.69 16.02
CA GLN A 376 9.58 -0.98 14.96
C GLN A 376 9.68 -2.46 14.56
N ASN A 377 9.44 -3.37 15.51
CA ASN A 377 9.51 -4.80 15.28
C ASN A 377 8.19 -5.44 14.83
N SER A 378 7.16 -4.63 14.60
CA SER A 378 5.83 -5.10 14.21
C SER A 378 5.87 -6.04 13.00
N ILE A 379 5.03 -7.08 13.04
CA ILE A 379 4.81 -8.00 11.92
C ILE A 379 3.74 -7.50 10.93
N VAL A 380 3.04 -6.41 11.21
CA VAL A 380 1.98 -5.87 10.35
C VAL A 380 2.56 -5.46 9.00
N GLY A 381 1.92 -5.89 7.90
CA GLY A 381 2.39 -5.64 6.53
C GLY A 381 3.50 -6.57 6.05
N ARG A 382 3.97 -7.52 6.86
CA ARG A 382 4.88 -8.60 6.44
C ARG A 382 4.09 -9.78 5.83
N SER A 383 4.65 -10.99 5.80
CA SER A 383 3.93 -12.19 5.37
C SER A 383 4.10 -13.35 6.34
N VAL A 384 3.17 -14.30 6.29
CA VAL A 384 3.33 -15.64 6.87
C VAL A 384 3.64 -16.61 5.73
N VAL A 385 4.58 -17.52 5.97
CA VAL A 385 4.92 -18.61 5.05
C VAL A 385 4.74 -19.93 5.79
N LEU A 386 4.07 -20.87 5.13
CA LEU A 386 3.90 -22.25 5.58
C LEU A 386 4.77 -23.13 4.69
N HIS A 387 5.53 -24.02 5.30
CA HIS A 387 6.49 -24.88 4.64
C HIS A 387 5.95 -26.32 4.59
N GLN A 388 6.43 -27.11 3.64
CA GLN A 388 6.28 -28.56 3.71
C GLN A 388 7.16 -29.13 4.84
N PRO A 389 6.95 -30.39 5.26
CA PRO A 389 7.77 -31.02 6.30
C PRO A 389 9.28 -31.06 5.99
N ASP A 390 9.67 -31.01 4.72
CA ASP A 390 11.08 -30.94 4.28
C ASP A 390 11.69 -29.51 4.32
N GLY A 391 10.90 -28.51 4.73
CA GLY A 391 11.30 -27.11 4.81
C GLY A 391 11.10 -26.30 3.52
N THR A 392 10.62 -26.91 2.44
CA THR A 392 10.30 -26.18 1.20
C THR A 392 9.12 -25.23 1.42
N ARG A 393 9.17 -24.03 0.84
CA ARG A 393 8.07 -23.05 0.98
C ARG A 393 6.87 -23.51 0.18
N PHE A 394 5.71 -23.58 0.83
CA PHE A 394 4.51 -24.17 0.25
C PHE A 394 3.40 -23.13 0.03
N LEU A 395 3.04 -22.39 1.08
CA LEU A 395 1.97 -21.39 1.07
C LEU A 395 2.49 -20.08 1.64
N CYS A 396 1.91 -18.97 1.23
CA CYS A 396 2.22 -17.66 1.80
C CYS A 396 1.06 -16.69 1.67
N SER A 397 0.98 -15.75 2.60
CA SER A 397 0.06 -14.61 2.52
C SER A 397 0.65 -13.42 3.24
N SER A 398 0.40 -12.21 2.72
CA SER A 398 0.64 -10.98 3.48
C SER A 398 -0.21 -10.94 4.75
N ILE A 399 0.35 -10.39 5.82
CA ILE A 399 -0.36 -10.00 7.04
C ILE A 399 -0.97 -8.63 6.77
N GLY A 400 -2.29 -8.56 6.78
CA GLY A 400 -3.03 -7.32 6.51
C GLY A 400 -2.86 -6.24 7.57
N TYR A 401 -3.61 -5.16 7.39
CA TYR A 401 -3.66 -4.02 8.31
C TYR A 401 -4.93 -4.09 9.15
N PRO A 402 -4.95 -3.51 10.37
CA PRO A 402 -6.11 -3.57 11.26
C PRO A 402 -7.30 -2.69 10.82
N GLY A 403 -7.17 -1.97 9.71
CA GLY A 403 -8.22 -1.11 9.14
C GLY A 403 -7.82 -0.59 7.76
N GLU A 404 -8.61 0.34 7.22
CA GLU A 404 -8.29 1.03 5.96
C GLU A 404 -6.97 1.79 6.07
N VAL A 405 -6.21 1.79 4.98
CA VAL A 405 -4.91 2.44 4.90
C VAL A 405 -4.86 3.52 3.83
N VAL A 406 -4.00 4.51 4.04
CA VAL A 406 -3.49 5.39 3.01
C VAL A 406 -2.10 4.92 2.65
N THR A 407 -1.82 4.74 1.35
CA THR A 407 -0.49 4.38 0.86
C THR A 407 0.06 5.46 -0.05
N ALA A 408 1.25 5.97 0.27
CA ALA A 408 2.03 6.79 -0.64
C ALA A 408 3.02 5.93 -1.42
N ARG A 409 3.30 6.29 -2.67
CA ARG A 409 4.16 5.55 -3.59
C ARG A 409 5.17 6.47 -4.27
N ALA A 410 6.42 6.03 -4.33
CA ALA A 410 7.48 6.62 -5.13
C ALA A 410 7.99 5.61 -6.15
N ILE A 411 8.02 5.98 -7.44
CA ILE A 411 8.48 5.12 -8.55
C ILE A 411 9.78 5.69 -9.11
N PHE A 412 10.85 4.90 -9.04
CA PHE A 412 12.15 5.23 -9.60
C PHE A 412 12.27 4.63 -11.01
N GLN A 413 12.77 5.41 -11.96
CA GLN A 413 12.82 5.03 -13.38
C GLN A 413 14.24 5.02 -13.95
N SER A 414 15.18 5.79 -13.40
CA SER A 414 16.60 5.77 -13.78
C SER A 414 17.48 6.52 -12.76
N PRO A 415 18.78 6.21 -12.66
CA PRO A 415 19.42 4.93 -12.99
C PRO A 415 19.00 3.81 -12.03
N VAL A 416 18.43 4.19 -10.87
CA VAL A 416 17.72 3.29 -9.97
C VAL A 416 16.31 3.08 -10.50
N VAL A 417 15.84 1.84 -10.48
CA VAL A 417 14.48 1.45 -10.84
C VAL A 417 13.80 0.76 -9.66
N GLY A 418 12.48 0.84 -9.63
CA GLY A 418 11.66 0.13 -8.64
C GLY A 418 10.74 1.05 -7.87
N THR A 419 10.27 0.58 -6.72
CA THR A 419 9.21 1.30 -5.97
C THR A 419 9.48 1.34 -4.48
N ILE A 420 8.99 2.41 -3.86
CA ILE A 420 8.83 2.50 -2.40
C ILE A 420 7.34 2.71 -2.10
N LEU A 421 6.81 1.94 -1.16
CA LEU A 421 5.46 2.04 -0.62
C LEU A 421 5.53 2.45 0.86
N PHE A 422 4.77 3.47 1.24
CA PHE A 422 4.60 3.93 2.61
C PHE A 422 3.14 3.78 3.00
N THR A 423 2.81 2.88 3.92
CA THR A 423 1.43 2.53 4.26
C THR A 423 1.14 2.86 5.72
N GLN A 424 0.07 3.61 5.97
CA GLN A 424 -0.36 4.04 7.31
C GLN A 424 -1.89 3.89 7.44
N LEU A 425 -2.41 3.68 8.65
CA LEU A 425 -3.88 3.68 8.86
C LEU A 425 -4.47 5.05 8.56
N LYS A 426 -5.57 5.06 7.79
CA LYS A 426 -6.27 6.27 7.36
C LYS A 426 -6.88 7.05 8.53
N GLU A 427 -7.50 6.35 9.46
CA GLU A 427 -8.22 6.95 10.60
C GLU A 427 -7.29 7.27 11.78
N ASN A 428 -6.02 6.82 11.75
CA ASN A 428 -5.07 7.04 12.83
C ASN A 428 -3.72 7.59 12.30
N PRO A 429 -3.52 8.92 12.32
CA PRO A 429 -2.29 9.54 11.87
C PRO A 429 -1.11 9.31 12.82
N TYR A 430 -1.31 8.71 14.01
CA TYR A 430 -0.24 8.27 14.92
C TYR A 430 0.11 6.79 14.75
N SER A 431 -0.58 6.06 13.87
CA SER A 431 -0.23 4.68 13.57
C SER A 431 1.16 4.58 12.92
N ASP A 432 1.81 3.45 13.17
CA ASP A 432 3.10 3.11 12.55
C ASP A 432 2.98 3.12 11.01
N VAL A 433 4.08 3.46 10.32
CA VAL A 433 4.17 3.46 8.86
C VAL A 433 4.95 2.23 8.41
N SER A 434 4.31 1.33 7.68
CA SER A 434 5.02 0.25 6.99
C SER A 434 5.71 0.81 5.73
N VAL A 435 7.02 0.60 5.60
CA VAL A 435 7.83 1.08 4.48
C VAL A 435 8.41 -0.12 3.74
N PHE A 436 7.92 -0.39 2.53
CA PHE A 436 8.43 -1.46 1.66
C PHE A 436 9.16 -0.87 0.46
N LEU A 437 10.39 -1.31 0.23
CA LEU A 437 11.23 -0.90 -0.89
C LEU A 437 11.59 -2.12 -1.75
N ASP A 438 11.58 -1.95 -3.06
CA ASP A 438 12.22 -2.83 -4.03
C ASP A 438 12.96 -1.96 -5.05
N LEU A 439 14.27 -1.82 -4.88
CA LEU A 439 15.10 -0.87 -5.61
C LEU A 439 16.40 -1.50 -6.11
N SER A 440 16.67 -1.34 -7.39
CA SER A 440 17.83 -1.90 -8.08
C SER A 440 18.38 -0.92 -9.12
N TYR A 441 19.59 -1.15 -9.62
CA TYR A 441 20.00 -0.54 -10.87
C TYR A 441 19.23 -1.17 -12.03
N GLY A 442 18.63 -0.35 -12.90
CA GLY A 442 17.81 -0.86 -14.00
C GLY A 442 18.60 -1.54 -15.11
N ARG A 443 19.85 -1.09 -15.31
CA ARG A 443 20.73 -1.64 -16.34
C ARG A 443 21.42 -2.92 -15.87
N PRO A 444 21.43 -3.97 -16.72
CA PRO A 444 22.27 -5.13 -16.47
C PRO A 444 23.75 -4.73 -16.40
N ASN A 445 24.51 -5.44 -15.57
CA ASN A 445 25.96 -5.24 -15.37
C ASN A 445 26.38 -3.93 -14.66
N THR A 446 25.46 -3.10 -14.17
CA THR A 446 25.84 -2.01 -13.26
C THR A 446 26.44 -2.61 -11.97
N PRO A 447 27.67 -2.21 -11.57
CA PRO A 447 28.31 -2.73 -10.37
C PRO A 447 27.45 -2.51 -9.13
N ALA A 448 27.41 -3.51 -8.25
CA ALA A 448 26.74 -3.36 -6.97
C ALA A 448 27.46 -2.33 -6.09
N THR A 449 26.68 -1.54 -5.37
CA THR A 449 27.15 -0.47 -4.50
C THR A 449 26.41 -0.50 -3.17
N GLN A 450 26.98 0.13 -2.15
CA GLN A 450 26.49 0.04 -0.78
C GLN A 450 26.46 1.40 -0.10
N LYS A 451 25.79 1.46 1.05
CA LYS A 451 25.75 2.63 1.93
C LYS A 451 25.22 3.89 1.24
N HIS A 452 24.12 3.73 0.49
CA HIS A 452 23.40 4.87 -0.07
C HIS A 452 22.50 5.48 0.99
N HIS A 453 22.69 6.78 1.26
CA HIS A 453 21.66 7.52 1.98
C HIS A 453 20.44 7.72 1.09
N TRP A 454 19.28 7.79 1.72
CA TRP A 454 18.00 8.04 1.12
C TRP A 454 17.13 8.84 2.08
N HIS A 455 16.50 9.87 1.54
CA HIS A 455 15.74 10.83 2.33
C HIS A 455 14.50 11.29 1.60
N ILE A 456 13.54 11.82 2.36
CA ILE A 456 12.44 12.60 1.78
C ILE A 456 12.86 14.05 1.77
N HIS A 457 12.66 14.68 0.62
CA HIS A 457 13.01 16.06 0.37
C HIS A 457 11.80 16.98 0.41
N LYS A 458 12.04 18.29 0.49
CA LYS A 458 10.99 19.29 0.73
C LYS A 458 10.01 19.42 -0.44
N TYR A 459 10.49 19.36 -1.67
CA TYR A 459 9.71 19.67 -2.87
C TYR A 459 9.63 18.47 -3.81
N PRO A 460 8.58 18.38 -4.66
CA PRO A 460 8.57 17.43 -5.76
C PRO A 460 9.63 17.82 -6.79
N ILE A 461 9.98 16.88 -7.66
CA ILE A 461 10.78 17.10 -8.86
C ILE A 461 10.03 18.10 -9.75
N SER A 462 10.69 19.20 -10.12
CA SER A 462 10.08 20.32 -10.86
C SER A 462 10.85 20.69 -12.13
N THR A 463 11.59 19.75 -12.71
CA THR A 463 12.47 20.01 -13.85
C THR A 463 11.73 20.02 -15.17
N GLU A 464 12.23 20.84 -16.09
CA GLU A 464 11.53 21.26 -17.30
C GLU A 464 11.83 20.37 -18.51
N THR A 465 12.76 19.42 -18.44
CA THR A 465 13.12 18.57 -19.58
C THR A 465 13.60 17.18 -19.15
N ASP A 466 13.42 16.23 -20.06
CA ASP A 466 13.68 14.80 -19.90
C ASP A 466 15.15 14.44 -19.63
N ASN A 467 16.10 15.27 -20.06
CA ASN A 467 17.55 15.03 -19.97
C ASN A 467 18.23 15.85 -18.85
N ASP A 468 17.47 16.39 -17.90
CA ASP A 468 18.06 17.13 -16.79
C ASP A 468 18.77 16.17 -15.82
N GLU A 469 20.08 15.98 -16.01
CA GLU A 469 20.94 15.22 -15.10
C GLU A 469 20.93 15.79 -13.67
N GLY A 470 20.56 17.07 -13.52
CA GLY A 470 20.36 17.76 -12.26
C GLY A 470 18.93 17.70 -11.72
N CYS A 471 18.04 16.86 -12.27
CA CYS A 471 16.60 16.91 -11.95
C CYS A 471 16.31 16.81 -10.44
N CYS A 472 17.08 15.97 -9.75
CA CYS A 472 16.95 15.76 -8.32
C CYS A 472 17.36 16.98 -7.47
N LEU A 473 18.06 17.98 -8.02
CA LEU A 473 18.42 19.21 -7.31
C LEU A 473 17.17 20.06 -6.98
N SER A 474 16.17 20.01 -7.85
CA SER A 474 14.92 20.77 -7.70
C SER A 474 14.11 20.43 -6.43
N THR A 475 14.36 19.25 -5.86
CA THR A 475 13.68 18.75 -4.65
C THR A 475 14.04 19.51 -3.37
N GLY A 476 15.09 20.34 -3.39
CA GLY A 476 15.52 21.13 -2.24
C GLY A 476 16.23 20.29 -1.16
N GLY A 477 16.22 20.75 0.09
CA GLY A 477 16.80 20.03 1.24
C GLY A 477 15.89 18.92 1.77
N HIS A 478 16.35 18.24 2.82
CA HIS A 478 15.57 17.20 3.50
C HIS A 478 14.29 17.79 4.12
N TRP A 479 13.27 16.96 4.22
CA TRP A 479 12.00 17.34 4.80
C TRP A 479 12.05 17.27 6.33
N ASN A 480 12.02 18.45 6.95
CA ASN A 480 12.17 18.62 8.39
C ASN A 480 11.03 19.49 8.96
N PRO A 481 9.80 18.96 9.07
CA PRO A 481 8.62 19.74 9.49
C PRO A 481 8.70 20.19 10.95
N TYR A 482 9.56 19.56 11.77
CA TYR A 482 9.71 19.84 13.19
C TYR A 482 10.97 20.65 13.53
N ASN A 483 11.68 21.18 12.52
CA ASN A 483 12.87 22.01 12.66
C ASN A 483 13.96 21.38 13.55
N ILE A 484 14.19 20.08 13.40
CA ILE A 484 15.29 19.38 14.06
C ILE A 484 16.62 20.02 13.62
N ASN A 485 17.47 20.41 14.58
CA ASN A 485 18.75 21.03 14.25
C ASN A 485 19.75 19.98 13.76
N THR A 486 20.01 19.96 12.45
CA THR A 486 20.93 19.04 11.78
C THR A 486 22.36 19.57 11.64
N SER A 487 22.61 20.84 11.95
CA SER A 487 23.95 21.46 11.77
C SER A 487 24.92 21.20 12.93
N VAL A 488 24.43 20.58 14.00
CA VAL A 488 25.24 20.26 15.19
C VAL A 488 25.83 18.85 15.10
N SER A 489 26.98 18.64 15.72
CA SER A 489 27.64 17.32 15.74
C SER A 489 26.82 16.25 16.46
N SER A 490 25.96 16.64 17.42
CA SER A 490 25.12 15.71 18.16
C SER A 490 24.02 15.08 17.32
N TYR A 491 23.65 15.65 16.17
CA TYR A 491 22.62 15.08 15.29
C TYR A 491 22.98 13.65 14.86
N ASN A 492 24.21 13.43 14.39
CA ASN A 492 24.69 12.13 13.91
C ASN A 492 24.69 11.03 14.98
N VAL A 493 24.69 11.41 16.27
CA VAL A 493 24.65 10.47 17.40
C VAL A 493 23.23 10.28 17.90
N ASN A 494 22.43 11.35 17.89
CA ASN A 494 21.07 11.36 18.42
C ASN A 494 20.06 10.76 17.45
N CYS A 495 20.21 11.02 16.15
CA CYS A 495 19.36 10.47 15.12
C CYS A 495 19.79 9.03 14.80
N ARG A 496 19.05 8.08 15.35
CA ARG A 496 19.35 6.65 15.27
C ARG A 496 18.07 5.80 15.41
N PRO A 497 18.09 4.51 15.05
CA PRO A 497 16.90 3.65 15.13
C PRO A 497 16.27 3.58 16.53
N GLU A 498 17.07 3.69 17.59
CA GLU A 498 16.60 3.64 18.99
C GLU A 498 15.88 4.93 19.42
N CYS A 499 16.11 6.05 18.73
CA CYS A 499 15.46 7.33 19.00
C CYS A 499 15.08 8.05 17.69
N PRO A 500 14.13 7.49 16.92
CA PRO A 500 13.80 8.00 15.59
C PRO A 500 13.16 9.40 15.64
N PHE A 501 12.64 9.81 16.80
CA PHE A 501 12.11 11.15 17.03
C PHE A 501 13.18 12.24 17.07
N ALA A 502 14.45 11.90 17.26
CA ALA A 502 15.56 12.85 17.20
C ALA A 502 16.08 13.09 15.77
N CYS A 503 15.57 12.32 14.80
CA CYS A 503 15.84 12.51 13.38
C CYS A 503 14.90 13.55 12.79
N GLU A 504 15.35 14.27 11.76
CA GLU A 504 14.39 14.89 10.87
C GLU A 504 13.53 13.79 10.20
N ILE A 505 12.25 14.07 9.98
CA ILE A 505 11.31 13.04 9.48
C ILE A 505 11.77 12.45 8.15
N GLY A 506 12.36 13.30 7.30
CA GLY A 506 12.90 12.89 6.01
C GLY A 506 14.14 12.01 6.08
N ASP A 507 14.81 11.88 7.23
CA ASP A 507 16.03 11.06 7.36
C ASP A 507 15.70 9.59 7.62
N LEU A 508 15.40 8.86 6.55
CA LEU A 508 15.04 7.44 6.61
C LEU A 508 16.26 6.52 6.70
N SER A 509 17.46 7.03 6.37
CA SER A 509 18.70 6.26 6.45
C SER A 509 19.11 6.04 7.88
N SER A 510 19.16 7.12 8.65
CA SER A 510 19.58 7.10 10.05
C SER A 510 18.52 6.48 10.97
N LYS A 511 17.23 6.64 10.64
CA LYS A 511 16.13 5.96 11.36
C LYS A 511 16.07 4.45 11.13
N HIS A 512 16.58 3.99 9.99
CA HIS A 512 16.50 2.59 9.58
C HIS A 512 17.87 2.07 9.19
N LYS A 513 18.15 2.04 7.89
CA LYS A 513 19.46 1.70 7.35
C LYS A 513 19.66 2.35 6.00
N MET A 514 20.93 2.51 5.65
CA MET A 514 21.34 2.86 4.30
C MET A 514 21.04 1.72 3.32
N LEU A 515 20.88 2.06 2.05
CA LEU A 515 20.52 1.09 1.01
C LEU A 515 21.76 0.49 0.34
N ASN A 516 21.63 -0.77 -0.06
CA ASN A 516 22.54 -1.43 -0.99
C ASN A 516 21.82 -1.60 -2.32
N LEU A 517 22.50 -1.31 -3.42
CA LEU A 517 21.94 -1.37 -4.76
C LEU A 517 22.74 -2.36 -5.62
N SER A 518 22.04 -3.11 -6.46
CA SER A 518 22.65 -4.02 -7.43
C SER A 518 21.79 -4.07 -8.70
N ALA A 519 22.34 -4.61 -9.79
CA ALA A 519 21.62 -4.82 -11.04
C ALA A 519 20.65 -6.03 -11.01
N ASN A 520 20.48 -6.69 -9.86
CA ASN A 520 19.61 -7.85 -9.68
C ASN A 520 18.17 -7.40 -9.38
N VAL A 521 17.44 -6.99 -10.41
CA VAL A 521 16.08 -6.43 -10.29
C VAL A 521 15.11 -7.44 -9.69
N GLY A 522 14.38 -7.04 -8.64
CA GLY A 522 13.34 -7.84 -8.01
C GLY A 522 13.85 -9.04 -7.18
N LYS A 523 15.15 -9.05 -6.85
CA LYS A 523 15.80 -10.12 -6.06
C LYS A 523 15.89 -9.76 -4.58
N LEU A 524 16.13 -10.74 -3.71
CA LEU A 524 16.22 -10.52 -2.27
C LEU A 524 17.07 -9.29 -1.86
N PRO A 525 18.28 -9.06 -2.41
CA PRO A 525 19.12 -7.94 -1.96
C PRO A 525 18.59 -6.54 -2.32
N SER A 526 17.65 -6.42 -3.27
CA SER A 526 17.03 -5.14 -3.67
C SER A 526 15.90 -4.70 -2.75
N LYS A 527 15.46 -5.58 -1.84
CA LYS A 527 14.23 -5.40 -1.08
C LYS A 527 14.49 -5.10 0.39
N ASN A 528 13.67 -4.21 0.95
CA ASN A 528 13.72 -3.86 2.37
C ASN A 528 12.31 -3.61 2.91
N PHE A 529 12.08 -3.93 4.18
CA PHE A 529 10.83 -3.63 4.87
C PHE A 529 11.12 -3.08 6.27
N PHE A 530 10.56 -1.92 6.57
CA PHE A 530 10.71 -1.25 7.86
C PHE A 530 9.34 -0.87 8.44
N THR A 531 9.29 -0.71 9.75
CA THR A 531 8.17 -0.08 10.45
C THR A 531 8.68 1.21 11.10
N ASP A 532 8.26 2.35 10.57
CA ASP A 532 8.62 3.68 11.08
C ASP A 532 7.57 4.14 12.10
N THR A 533 8.02 4.63 13.25
CA THR A 533 7.16 5.00 14.40
C THR A 533 6.91 6.51 14.51
N THR A 534 7.38 7.33 13.56
CA THR A 534 7.22 8.79 13.60
C THR A 534 6.08 9.32 12.73
N ALA A 535 5.32 8.44 12.06
CA ALA A 535 3.96 8.66 11.53
C ALA A 535 3.71 9.95 10.70
N TRP A 536 3.74 9.85 9.36
CA TRP A 536 3.85 11.03 8.48
C TRP A 536 3.25 10.87 7.05
N VAL A 537 2.47 9.80 6.79
CA VAL A 537 1.80 9.61 5.48
C VAL A 537 0.56 10.48 5.36
N SER A 538 -0.21 10.61 6.44
CA SER A 538 -1.45 11.40 6.52
C SER A 538 -1.32 12.61 7.46
N GLY A 539 -2.25 13.57 7.35
CA GLY A 539 -2.30 14.77 8.20
C GLY A 539 -1.68 16.04 7.58
N LEU A 540 -1.64 17.13 8.36
CA LEU A 540 -1.23 18.49 7.92
C LEU A 540 0.22 18.57 7.42
N SER A 541 1.06 17.63 7.85
CA SER A 541 2.44 17.47 7.41
C SER A 541 2.60 16.17 6.62
N SER A 542 1.73 15.91 5.64
CA SER A 542 1.87 14.72 4.79
C SER A 542 3.14 14.78 3.92
N MET A 543 3.72 13.61 3.66
CA MET A 543 4.79 13.43 2.66
C MET A 543 4.30 13.50 1.21
N ILE A 544 3.00 13.36 0.95
CA ILE A 544 2.45 13.31 -0.41
C ILE A 544 2.66 14.67 -1.07
N GLY A 545 3.11 14.66 -2.33
CA GLY A 545 3.51 15.87 -3.06
C GLY A 545 4.96 16.29 -2.83
N ARG A 546 5.77 15.46 -2.17
CA ARG A 546 7.23 15.63 -2.02
C ARG A 546 7.97 14.64 -2.92
N SER A 547 9.25 14.40 -2.65
CA SER A 547 10.06 13.39 -3.35
C SER A 547 10.94 12.58 -2.40
N VAL A 548 11.26 11.35 -2.78
CA VAL A 548 12.38 10.59 -2.20
C VAL A 548 13.61 10.81 -3.07
N VAL A 549 14.77 10.97 -2.44
CA VAL A 549 16.08 11.08 -3.10
C VAL A 549 16.98 9.98 -2.58
N ILE A 550 17.74 9.36 -3.49
CA ILE A 550 18.80 8.40 -3.20
C ILE A 550 20.12 9.10 -3.52
N HIS A 551 21.05 9.06 -2.56
CA HIS A 551 22.38 9.66 -2.67
C HIS A 551 23.40 8.66 -3.21
N GLY A 552 24.60 9.14 -3.52
CA GLY A 552 25.69 8.33 -4.05
C GLY A 552 26.16 7.24 -3.08
N PRO A 553 26.95 6.28 -3.57
CA PRO A 553 27.43 5.16 -2.77
C PRO A 553 28.43 5.63 -1.71
N ASN A 554 28.72 4.76 -0.73
CA ASN A 554 29.72 5.00 0.30
C ASN A 554 29.51 6.33 1.04
N GLU A 555 28.25 6.62 1.40
CA GLU A 555 27.87 7.80 2.19
C GLU A 555 28.18 9.14 1.49
N THR A 556 28.30 9.14 0.16
CA THR A 556 28.57 10.36 -0.62
C THR A 556 27.31 11.20 -0.80
N THR A 557 27.48 12.53 -0.90
CA THR A 557 26.38 13.51 -0.96
C THR A 557 25.66 13.68 -2.31
N PRO A 558 26.23 13.37 -3.50
CA PRO A 558 25.54 13.57 -4.77
C PRO A 558 24.20 12.82 -4.82
N ARG A 559 23.19 13.42 -5.46
CA ARG A 559 21.87 12.80 -5.67
C ARG A 559 21.93 11.98 -6.94
N ILE A 560 21.74 10.66 -6.85
CA ILE A 560 21.86 9.77 -8.01
C ILE A 560 20.50 9.40 -8.61
N ALA A 561 19.43 9.44 -7.81
CA ALA A 561 18.07 9.15 -8.27
C ALA A 561 17.05 9.84 -7.38
N CYS A 562 15.88 10.14 -7.92
CA CYS A 562 14.77 10.71 -7.17
C CYS A 562 13.43 10.30 -7.77
N ALA A 563 12.39 10.35 -6.95
CA ALA A 563 11.03 10.03 -7.37
C ALA A 563 10.01 10.86 -6.59
N ASN A 564 8.98 11.35 -7.28
CA ASN A 564 7.85 12.01 -6.64
C ASN A 564 7.04 11.03 -5.79
N ILE A 565 6.58 11.50 -4.64
CA ILE A 565 5.70 10.77 -3.73
C ILE A 565 4.27 11.14 -4.06
N THR A 566 3.53 10.17 -4.59
CA THR A 566 2.12 10.31 -4.98
C THR A 566 1.24 9.37 -4.18
N LEU A 567 -0.08 9.60 -4.20
CA LEU A 567 -1.02 8.69 -3.56
C LEU A 567 -1.14 7.41 -4.41
N LEU A 568 -0.94 6.24 -3.80
CA LEU A 568 -1.35 4.98 -4.42
C LEU A 568 -2.87 4.85 -4.27
N ARG A 569 -3.60 5.11 -5.34
CA ARG A 569 -5.04 4.88 -5.42
C ARG A 569 -5.29 3.38 -5.58
N PHE A 570 -5.99 2.79 -4.63
CA PHE A 570 -6.42 1.41 -4.77
C PHE A 570 -7.45 1.32 -5.89
N PRO A 571 -7.24 0.44 -6.89
CA PRO A 571 -8.20 0.30 -7.97
C PRO A 571 -9.56 -0.13 -7.43
N SER A 572 -10.61 0.48 -7.99
CA SER A 572 -11.99 0.05 -7.86
C SER A 572 -12.64 0.04 -9.24
N CYS A 573 -13.45 -0.98 -9.52
CA CYS A 573 -14.20 -1.10 -10.76
C CYS A 573 -15.56 -1.75 -10.53
N GLN A 574 -16.46 -1.54 -11.48
CA GLN A 574 -17.79 -2.15 -11.47
C GLN A 574 -18.24 -2.57 -12.86
N THR A 575 -19.26 -3.42 -12.91
CA THR A 575 -19.98 -3.72 -14.15
C THR A 575 -20.69 -2.48 -14.70
N GLY A 576 -20.56 -2.26 -16.01
CA GLY A 576 -21.27 -1.23 -16.75
C GLY A 576 -22.69 -1.66 -17.14
N SER A 577 -23.16 -1.13 -18.27
CA SER A 577 -24.45 -1.53 -18.84
C SER A 577 -24.40 -2.98 -19.32
N TRP A 578 -25.47 -3.72 -19.06
CA TRP A 578 -25.58 -5.10 -19.52
C TRP A 578 -26.14 -5.19 -20.94
N HIS A 579 -25.59 -6.13 -21.71
CA HIS A 579 -25.93 -6.42 -23.09
C HIS A 579 -26.22 -7.91 -23.26
N GLY A 580 -26.98 -8.28 -24.30
CA GLY A 580 -27.33 -9.67 -24.61
C GLY A 580 -28.84 -9.86 -24.77
N SER A 581 -29.25 -11.12 -24.96
CA SER A 581 -30.64 -11.50 -25.23
C SER A 581 -31.45 -11.83 -23.97
N GLY A 582 -30.80 -11.99 -22.82
CA GLY A 582 -31.47 -12.21 -21.53
C GLY A 582 -32.00 -10.92 -20.90
N THR A 583 -32.45 -11.01 -19.64
CA THR A 583 -32.88 -9.89 -18.78
C THR A 583 -32.07 -9.76 -17.49
N SER A 584 -31.20 -10.74 -17.21
CA SER A 584 -30.36 -10.84 -16.01
C SER A 584 -29.31 -9.75 -15.93
N GLY A 585 -29.36 -8.90 -14.92
CA GLY A 585 -28.36 -7.86 -14.73
C GLY A 585 -28.13 -7.58 -13.25
N GLY A 586 -27.63 -6.39 -12.94
CA GLY A 586 -27.31 -5.97 -11.58
C GLY A 586 -25.97 -5.24 -11.54
N ASN A 587 -25.29 -5.32 -10.41
CA ASN A 587 -23.99 -4.72 -10.22
C ASN A 587 -23.01 -5.68 -9.56
N VAL A 588 -21.79 -5.78 -10.11
CA VAL A 588 -20.67 -6.44 -9.47
C VAL A 588 -19.54 -5.43 -9.28
N ASN A 589 -19.20 -5.15 -8.03
CA ASN A 589 -18.15 -4.23 -7.64
C ASN A 589 -16.90 -4.98 -7.22
N PHE A 590 -15.73 -4.51 -7.65
CA PHE A 590 -14.43 -5.04 -7.29
C PHE A 590 -13.57 -3.92 -6.71
N PHE A 591 -12.96 -4.11 -5.54
CA PHE A 591 -12.11 -3.09 -4.93
C PHE A 591 -11.03 -3.68 -4.02
N GLN A 592 -9.91 -2.98 -3.91
CA GLN A 592 -8.84 -3.29 -2.95
C GLN A 592 -8.82 -2.25 -1.83
N LEU A 593 -8.45 -2.67 -0.62
CA LEU A 593 -8.38 -1.81 0.57
C LEU A 593 -6.93 -1.61 1.07
N SER A 594 -5.98 -2.32 0.48
CA SER A 594 -4.56 -2.24 0.82
C SER A 594 -3.69 -2.71 -0.36
N PRO A 595 -2.39 -2.36 -0.42
CA PRO A 595 -1.57 -2.62 -1.60
C PRO A 595 -1.34 -4.10 -1.91
N GLN A 596 -1.31 -4.97 -0.89
CA GLN A 596 -1.15 -6.42 -1.02
C GLN A 596 -2.39 -7.19 -0.52
N GLY A 597 -3.51 -6.50 -0.38
CA GLY A 597 -4.78 -7.11 0.00
C GLY A 597 -5.45 -7.85 -1.16
N PRO A 598 -6.33 -8.82 -0.88
CA PRO A 598 -7.14 -9.46 -1.90
C PRO A 598 -8.11 -8.46 -2.54
N THR A 599 -8.59 -8.80 -3.72
CA THR A 599 -9.71 -8.10 -4.34
C THR A 599 -11.00 -8.50 -3.63
N ASN A 600 -11.72 -7.51 -3.10
CA ASN A 600 -13.05 -7.70 -2.54
C ASN A 600 -14.05 -7.63 -3.70
N ILE A 601 -14.97 -8.58 -3.74
CA ILE A 601 -15.96 -8.73 -4.82
C ILE A 601 -17.34 -8.66 -4.18
N HIS A 602 -18.11 -7.62 -4.46
CA HIS A 602 -19.51 -7.52 -4.05
C HIS A 602 -20.40 -7.77 -5.25
N VAL A 603 -21.12 -8.90 -5.23
CA VAL A 603 -22.00 -9.35 -6.30
C VAL A 603 -23.44 -9.03 -5.91
N SER A 604 -24.19 -8.35 -6.77
CA SER A 604 -25.64 -8.17 -6.64
C SER A 604 -26.28 -8.34 -8.02
N LEU A 605 -26.90 -9.50 -8.26
CA LEU A 605 -27.51 -9.88 -9.53
C LEU A 605 -29.01 -10.16 -9.37
N THR A 606 -29.78 -9.81 -10.40
CA THR A 606 -31.25 -9.91 -10.40
C THR A 606 -31.75 -10.44 -11.74
N ASN A 607 -33.03 -10.82 -11.79
CA ASN A 607 -33.70 -11.37 -12.97
C ASN A 607 -33.00 -12.63 -13.53
N LEU A 608 -32.40 -13.45 -12.66
CA LEU A 608 -31.70 -14.67 -13.04
C LEU A 608 -32.67 -15.79 -13.49
N GLU A 609 -33.94 -15.71 -13.07
CA GLU A 609 -35.05 -16.59 -13.46
C GLU A 609 -34.79 -18.09 -13.27
N ALA A 610 -33.87 -18.46 -12.37
CA ALA A 610 -33.32 -19.82 -12.24
C ALA A 610 -32.74 -20.39 -13.56
N LYS A 611 -32.44 -19.54 -14.54
CA LYS A 611 -31.86 -19.92 -15.84
C LYS A 611 -30.34 -19.77 -15.87
N ALA A 612 -29.80 -18.93 -14.98
CA ALA A 612 -28.37 -18.68 -14.88
C ALA A 612 -27.61 -19.91 -14.36
N GLY A 613 -26.37 -20.07 -14.83
CA GLY A 613 -25.42 -21.10 -14.45
C GLY A 613 -24.18 -20.46 -13.80
N GLY A 614 -23.13 -20.25 -14.58
CA GLY A 614 -21.89 -19.60 -14.13
C GLY A 614 -21.79 -18.13 -14.52
N TYR A 615 -20.80 -17.44 -13.97
CA TYR A 615 -20.44 -16.08 -14.35
C TYR A 615 -18.93 -15.86 -14.25
N HIS A 616 -18.35 -15.26 -15.29
CA HIS A 616 -16.91 -15.25 -15.48
C HIS A 616 -16.44 -13.92 -16.06
N VAL A 617 -15.20 -13.52 -15.74
CA VAL A 617 -14.49 -12.47 -16.46
C VAL A 617 -13.93 -13.05 -17.76
N HIS A 618 -14.23 -12.41 -18.87
CA HIS A 618 -13.80 -12.79 -20.21
C HIS A 618 -12.61 -11.95 -20.71
N LEU A 619 -11.97 -12.36 -21.79
CA LEU A 619 -10.74 -11.74 -22.29
C LEU A 619 -10.92 -10.30 -22.78
N LEU A 620 -12.03 -9.98 -23.44
CA LEU A 620 -12.22 -8.69 -24.12
C LEU A 620 -13.40 -7.89 -23.56
N PRO A 621 -13.39 -6.55 -23.71
CA PRO A 621 -14.56 -5.72 -23.44
C PRO A 621 -15.69 -6.01 -24.44
N VAL A 622 -16.90 -5.73 -23.98
CA VAL A 622 -18.16 -5.89 -24.71
C VAL A 622 -18.19 -4.98 -25.94
N THR A 623 -18.75 -5.49 -27.04
CA THR A 623 -19.05 -4.70 -28.24
C THR A 623 -20.53 -4.36 -28.27
N SER A 624 -20.93 -3.34 -29.04
CA SER A 624 -22.35 -2.99 -29.17
C SER A 624 -23.09 -3.97 -30.10
N GLY A 625 -24.37 -4.24 -29.80
CA GLY A 625 -25.27 -5.00 -30.69
C GLY A 625 -25.88 -6.25 -30.03
N ALA A 626 -26.71 -6.98 -30.77
CA ALA A 626 -27.38 -8.19 -30.27
C ALA A 626 -26.40 -9.33 -29.96
N GLU A 627 -25.31 -9.43 -30.74
CA GLU A 627 -24.25 -10.43 -30.59
C GLU A 627 -23.12 -9.96 -29.65
N ALA A 628 -23.34 -8.90 -28.85
CA ALA A 628 -22.35 -8.27 -27.98
C ALA A 628 -21.54 -9.27 -27.14
N CYS A 629 -22.20 -10.32 -26.64
CA CYS A 629 -21.60 -11.31 -25.77
C CYS A 629 -21.05 -12.53 -26.50
N SER A 630 -21.09 -12.60 -27.83
CA SER A 630 -20.70 -13.79 -28.60
C SER A 630 -19.23 -14.20 -28.38
N ASN A 631 -18.89 -15.45 -28.72
CA ASN A 631 -17.52 -15.98 -28.64
C ASN A 631 -16.52 -15.10 -29.41
N GLU A 632 -16.93 -14.54 -30.55
CA GLU A 632 -16.07 -13.66 -31.36
C GLU A 632 -15.83 -12.29 -30.68
N ASN A 633 -16.82 -11.77 -29.94
CA ASN A 633 -16.79 -10.41 -29.41
C ASN A 633 -16.10 -10.28 -28.05
N VAL A 634 -16.37 -11.18 -27.10
CA VAL A 634 -15.75 -11.15 -25.77
C VAL A 634 -14.73 -12.26 -25.53
N MET A 635 -14.54 -13.19 -26.50
CA MET A 635 -13.62 -14.33 -26.42
C MET A 635 -13.86 -15.24 -25.21
N GLY A 636 -12.96 -16.16 -24.88
CA GLY A 636 -13.09 -17.10 -23.75
C GLY A 636 -12.88 -16.45 -22.37
N HIS A 637 -12.85 -17.29 -21.34
CA HIS A 637 -12.57 -16.88 -19.97
C HIS A 637 -11.15 -16.31 -19.85
N PHE A 638 -10.95 -15.40 -18.89
CA PHE A 638 -9.64 -14.83 -18.63
C PHE A 638 -8.76 -15.80 -17.82
N ASN A 639 -7.79 -16.43 -18.50
CA ASN A 639 -6.92 -17.47 -17.94
C ASN A 639 -5.44 -17.27 -18.32
N PRO A 640 -4.79 -16.19 -17.84
CA PRO A 640 -3.41 -15.87 -18.22
C PRO A 640 -2.37 -16.88 -17.70
N TYR A 641 -2.75 -17.72 -16.72
CA TYR A 641 -1.88 -18.75 -16.16
C TYR A 641 -2.08 -20.14 -16.77
N GLY A 642 -2.98 -20.28 -17.75
CA GLY A 642 -3.21 -21.55 -18.43
C GLY A 642 -3.70 -22.65 -17.50
N VAL A 643 -4.52 -22.30 -16.51
CA VAL A 643 -5.12 -23.26 -15.57
C VAL A 643 -5.88 -24.32 -16.35
N ASN A 644 -5.57 -25.59 -16.10
CA ASN A 644 -6.26 -26.70 -16.72
C ASN A 644 -7.60 -26.96 -16.00
N ILE A 645 -8.67 -26.46 -16.61
CA ILE A 645 -10.04 -26.53 -16.10
C ILE A 645 -10.48 -27.98 -15.82
N SER A 646 -9.98 -28.97 -16.59
CA SER A 646 -10.33 -30.38 -16.39
C SER A 646 -9.85 -30.95 -15.05
N THR A 647 -8.90 -30.27 -14.40
CA THR A 647 -8.34 -30.64 -13.10
C THR A 647 -8.78 -29.70 -11.97
N SER A 648 -9.52 -28.64 -12.30
CA SER A 648 -10.07 -27.72 -11.31
C SER A 648 -11.09 -28.45 -10.42
N PRO A 649 -11.10 -28.20 -9.10
CA PRO A 649 -12.10 -28.78 -8.22
C PRO A 649 -13.53 -28.34 -8.59
N SER A 650 -14.53 -28.99 -8.00
CA SER A 650 -15.91 -28.56 -8.19
C SER A 650 -16.13 -27.15 -7.63
N PRO A 651 -17.06 -26.36 -8.22
CA PRO A 651 -17.33 -24.99 -7.81
C PRO A 651 -17.44 -24.79 -6.29
N GLY A 652 -16.70 -23.82 -5.75
CA GLY A 652 -16.66 -23.47 -4.32
C GLY A 652 -15.67 -24.27 -3.46
N ASN A 653 -15.20 -25.43 -3.94
CA ASN A 653 -14.41 -26.35 -3.12
C ASN A 653 -12.89 -26.15 -3.21
N GLY A 654 -12.41 -25.54 -4.30
CA GLY A 654 -10.97 -25.34 -4.56
C GLY A 654 -10.46 -23.98 -4.08
N THR A 655 -9.15 -23.81 -4.00
CA THR A 655 -8.52 -22.51 -3.74
C THR A 655 -8.48 -21.63 -4.99
N VAL A 656 -8.37 -20.31 -4.82
CA VAL A 656 -8.48 -19.35 -5.95
C VAL A 656 -7.40 -19.51 -7.02
N ASP A 657 -6.28 -20.18 -6.71
CA ASP A 657 -5.20 -20.52 -7.66
C ASP A 657 -5.47 -21.77 -8.52
N GLN A 658 -6.48 -22.56 -8.17
CA GLN A 658 -6.86 -23.78 -8.90
C GLN A 658 -7.90 -23.52 -10.00
N TYR A 659 -8.35 -22.27 -10.16
CA TYR A 659 -9.29 -21.83 -11.16
C TYR A 659 -8.69 -20.74 -12.04
N GLU A 660 -9.26 -20.56 -13.22
CA GLU A 660 -8.95 -19.42 -14.08
C GLU A 660 -9.14 -18.10 -13.29
N ILE A 661 -8.33 -17.07 -13.57
CA ILE A 661 -8.48 -15.78 -12.87
C ILE A 661 -9.91 -15.27 -12.99
N GLY A 662 -10.50 -15.39 -14.19
CA GLY A 662 -11.85 -14.95 -14.45
C GLY A 662 -12.97 -15.87 -13.93
N ASP A 663 -12.69 -17.05 -13.39
CA ASP A 663 -13.73 -18.01 -13.01
C ASP A 663 -14.30 -17.76 -11.61
N ILE A 664 -15.21 -16.79 -11.48
CA ILE A 664 -15.83 -16.42 -10.21
C ILE A 664 -16.74 -17.54 -9.70
N SER A 665 -17.55 -18.14 -10.59
CA SER A 665 -18.45 -19.22 -10.19
C SER A 665 -17.72 -20.51 -9.77
N GLY A 666 -16.60 -20.85 -10.40
CA GLY A 666 -15.76 -21.96 -9.97
C GLY A 666 -15.13 -21.71 -8.60
N LYS A 667 -14.66 -20.49 -8.35
CA LYS A 667 -14.04 -20.14 -7.05
C LYS A 667 -15.05 -20.09 -5.90
N PHE A 668 -16.24 -19.53 -6.13
CA PHE A 668 -17.16 -19.15 -5.04
C PHE A 668 -18.57 -19.74 -5.13
N GLY A 669 -18.86 -20.55 -6.14
CA GLY A 669 -20.16 -21.21 -6.34
C GLY A 669 -20.99 -20.61 -7.49
N SER A 670 -21.88 -21.43 -8.04
CA SER A 670 -22.70 -21.08 -9.22
C SER A 670 -23.95 -20.26 -8.88
N LEU A 671 -24.57 -19.65 -9.90
CA LEU A 671 -25.87 -18.96 -9.85
C LEU A 671 -27.07 -19.89 -10.09
N ALA A 672 -26.85 -21.21 -10.15
CA ALA A 672 -27.91 -22.17 -10.41
C ALA A 672 -29.05 -22.04 -9.39
N ASP A 673 -30.28 -22.18 -9.89
CA ASP A 673 -31.51 -22.13 -9.10
C ASP A 673 -31.79 -20.78 -8.38
N GLN A 674 -31.02 -19.73 -8.67
CA GLN A 674 -31.22 -18.39 -8.11
C GLN A 674 -32.11 -17.53 -9.01
N ASN A 675 -32.95 -16.70 -8.39
CA ASN A 675 -33.68 -15.62 -9.09
C ASN A 675 -33.02 -14.24 -8.85
N GLN A 676 -32.50 -14.05 -7.65
CA GLN A 676 -31.67 -12.92 -7.22
C GLN A 676 -30.49 -13.49 -6.43
N PHE A 677 -29.35 -12.82 -6.47
CA PHE A 677 -28.14 -13.30 -5.82
C PHE A 677 -27.32 -12.13 -5.28
N GLU A 678 -26.98 -12.18 -3.99
CA GLU A 678 -26.08 -11.21 -3.38
C GLU A 678 -25.03 -11.93 -2.52
N ASN A 679 -23.76 -11.59 -2.71
CA ASN A 679 -22.68 -12.14 -1.88
C ASN A 679 -21.43 -11.25 -1.88
N HIS A 680 -20.53 -11.50 -0.94
CA HIS A 680 -19.25 -10.82 -0.82
C HIS A 680 -18.09 -11.82 -0.71
N TYR A 681 -17.10 -11.67 -1.58
CA TYR A 681 -15.94 -12.56 -1.67
C TYR A 681 -14.63 -11.79 -1.54
N LYS A 682 -13.56 -12.55 -1.25
CA LYS A 682 -12.18 -12.08 -1.30
C LYS A 682 -11.38 -13.01 -2.20
N ASP A 683 -10.70 -12.46 -3.20
CA ASP A 683 -9.91 -13.20 -4.16
C ASP A 683 -8.47 -12.64 -4.20
N SER A 684 -7.50 -13.42 -3.73
CA SER A 684 -6.07 -13.08 -3.77
C SER A 684 -5.42 -13.32 -5.15
N ASN A 685 -6.16 -13.90 -6.09
CA ASN A 685 -5.75 -14.22 -7.45
C ASN A 685 -6.63 -13.52 -8.51
N MET A 686 -7.17 -12.35 -8.20
CA MET A 686 -7.92 -11.49 -9.13
C MET A 686 -7.38 -10.05 -9.11
N PRO A 687 -6.23 -9.77 -9.74
CA PRO A 687 -5.61 -8.46 -9.68
C PRO A 687 -6.44 -7.40 -10.43
N LEU A 688 -6.45 -6.17 -9.88
CA LEU A 688 -7.09 -4.99 -10.50
C LEU A 688 -6.07 -4.04 -11.16
N SER A 689 -4.79 -4.36 -11.10
CA SER A 689 -3.68 -3.61 -11.69
C SER A 689 -2.59 -4.56 -12.16
N GLY A 690 -1.65 -4.06 -12.95
CA GLY A 690 -0.59 -4.84 -13.56
C GLY A 690 -1.06 -5.65 -14.78
N PRO A 691 -0.18 -6.48 -15.35
CA PRO A 691 -0.41 -7.15 -16.64
C PRO A 691 -1.62 -8.08 -16.67
N ASN A 692 -2.05 -8.58 -15.51
CA ASN A 692 -3.18 -9.49 -15.39
C ASN A 692 -4.46 -8.81 -14.88
N SER A 693 -4.54 -7.48 -14.91
CA SER A 693 -5.74 -6.75 -14.47
C SER A 693 -7.01 -7.22 -15.18
N ILE A 694 -8.11 -7.32 -14.42
CA ILE A 694 -9.45 -7.54 -14.98
C ILE A 694 -10.14 -6.26 -15.45
N ILE A 695 -9.59 -5.08 -15.15
CA ILE A 695 -10.16 -3.81 -15.59
C ILE A 695 -10.08 -3.69 -17.11
N GLY A 696 -11.16 -3.22 -17.75
CA GLY A 696 -11.26 -3.10 -19.21
C GLY A 696 -11.65 -4.40 -19.92
N ARG A 697 -11.92 -5.48 -19.16
CA ARG A 697 -12.51 -6.73 -19.65
C ARG A 697 -14.02 -6.70 -19.50
N SER A 698 -14.68 -7.84 -19.73
CA SER A 698 -16.12 -8.00 -19.52
C SER A 698 -16.42 -9.09 -18.50
N LEU A 699 -17.54 -8.94 -17.78
CA LEU A 699 -18.17 -9.98 -16.99
C LEU A 699 -19.31 -10.59 -17.82
N VAL A 700 -19.40 -11.92 -17.88
CA VAL A 700 -20.43 -12.65 -18.64
C VAL A 700 -21.20 -13.56 -17.69
N ILE A 701 -22.53 -13.49 -17.71
CA ILE A 701 -23.44 -14.46 -17.08
C ILE A 701 -23.79 -15.51 -18.14
N HIS A 702 -23.72 -16.78 -17.77
CA HIS A 702 -24.08 -17.91 -18.63
C HIS A 702 -25.41 -18.53 -18.22
N TYR A 703 -26.11 -19.11 -19.19
CA TYR A 703 -27.15 -20.09 -18.95
C TYR A 703 -26.56 -21.40 -18.40
N ARG A 704 -27.40 -22.27 -17.82
CA ARG A 704 -26.97 -23.60 -17.32
C ARG A 704 -26.34 -24.50 -18.40
N ASN A 705 -26.69 -24.31 -19.66
CA ASN A 705 -26.09 -25.04 -20.78
C ASN A 705 -24.74 -24.46 -21.25
N GLY A 706 -24.21 -23.44 -20.56
CA GLY A 706 -22.94 -22.77 -20.88
C GLY A 706 -23.04 -21.67 -21.94
N SER A 707 -24.17 -21.53 -22.63
CA SER A 707 -24.37 -20.41 -23.57
C SER A 707 -24.44 -19.08 -22.82
N ARG A 708 -24.06 -17.98 -23.48
CA ARG A 708 -23.92 -16.67 -22.84
C ARG A 708 -25.25 -15.95 -22.81
N MET A 709 -25.62 -15.46 -21.63
CA MET A 709 -26.91 -14.85 -21.35
C MET A 709 -26.86 -13.33 -21.45
N GLN A 710 -25.97 -12.73 -20.66
CA GLN A 710 -25.70 -11.29 -20.70
C GLN A 710 -24.23 -11.02 -20.37
N CYS A 711 -23.74 -9.85 -20.77
CA CYS A 711 -22.39 -9.40 -20.50
C CYS A 711 -22.33 -7.89 -20.25
N ALA A 712 -21.38 -7.45 -19.44
CA ALA A 712 -21.14 -6.04 -19.15
C ALA A 712 -19.64 -5.76 -19.06
N ASP A 713 -19.20 -4.56 -19.45
CA ASP A 713 -17.81 -4.14 -19.26
C ASP A 713 -17.47 -3.98 -17.78
N ILE A 714 -16.23 -4.28 -17.40
CA ILE A 714 -15.68 -3.98 -16.08
C ILE A 714 -14.93 -2.64 -16.19
N THR A 715 -15.55 -1.59 -15.67
CA THR A 715 -15.11 -0.20 -15.81
C THR A 715 -14.54 0.35 -14.51
N ALA A 716 -13.41 1.05 -14.57
CA ALA A 716 -12.81 1.69 -13.41
C ALA A 716 -13.69 2.83 -12.86
N MET A 717 -13.75 2.95 -11.53
CA MET A 717 -14.63 3.90 -10.81
C MET A 717 -13.91 5.08 -10.15
N ASN A 718 -12.60 5.23 -10.31
CA ASN A 718 -11.85 6.25 -9.56
C ASN A 718 -12.39 7.67 -9.81
N SER A 719 -12.93 8.30 -8.76
CA SER A 719 -13.76 9.51 -8.87
C SER A 719 -12.99 10.79 -9.15
N ASP A 720 -11.67 10.82 -8.95
CA ASP A 720 -10.82 11.99 -9.16
C ASP A 720 -9.90 11.90 -10.40
N GLY A 721 -9.99 10.79 -11.15
CA GLY A 721 -9.17 10.54 -12.33
C GLY A 721 -9.74 11.14 -13.61
N TYR A 722 -8.85 11.61 -14.50
CA TYR A 722 -9.20 12.15 -15.81
C TYR A 722 -8.73 11.22 -16.92
N TRP A 723 -9.67 10.78 -17.76
CA TRP A 723 -9.36 9.85 -18.86
C TRP A 723 -8.57 10.51 -19.99
N ILE A 724 -7.58 9.78 -20.48
CA ILE A 724 -6.82 10.09 -21.69
C ILE A 724 -7.00 8.91 -22.64
N ILE A 725 -7.35 9.22 -23.88
CA ILE A 725 -7.50 8.25 -24.95
C ILE A 725 -6.54 8.63 -26.07
N ALA A 726 -5.83 7.65 -26.61
CA ALA A 726 -5.00 7.78 -27.81
C ALA A 726 -5.28 6.63 -28.78
N ARG A 727 -4.94 6.82 -30.06
CA ARG A 727 -5.23 5.84 -31.13
C ARG A 727 -4.05 5.76 -32.09
N ALA A 728 -3.68 4.55 -32.49
CA ALA A 728 -2.83 4.30 -33.65
C ALA A 728 -3.67 3.57 -34.70
N ILE A 729 -3.76 4.11 -35.92
CA ILE A 729 -4.60 3.55 -36.99
C ILE A 729 -3.71 3.07 -38.13
N PHE A 730 -3.78 1.77 -38.42
CA PHE A 730 -3.06 1.12 -39.51
C PHE A 730 -3.98 1.06 -40.73
N ASN A 731 -3.52 1.60 -41.86
CA ASN A 731 -4.30 1.72 -43.10
C ASN A 731 -3.58 1.08 -44.31
N SER A 732 -2.50 0.33 -44.08
CA SER A 732 -1.60 -0.12 -45.15
C SER A 732 -1.56 -1.65 -45.29
N SER A 733 -0.39 -2.29 -45.15
CA SER A 733 -0.17 -3.73 -45.11
C SER A 733 -0.84 -4.40 -43.92
N VAL A 734 -1.12 -3.66 -42.86
CA VAL A 734 -1.98 -4.07 -41.75
C VAL A 734 -3.14 -3.07 -41.69
N LYS A 735 -4.33 -3.57 -41.39
CA LYS A 735 -5.53 -2.73 -41.21
C LYS A 735 -6.03 -2.85 -39.78
N GLY A 736 -6.54 -1.74 -39.24
CA GLY A 736 -7.17 -1.75 -37.91
C GLY A 736 -6.61 -0.67 -37.01
N LYS A 737 -6.77 -0.84 -35.70
CA LYS A 737 -6.38 0.18 -34.73
C LYS A 737 -5.93 -0.41 -33.40
N VAL A 738 -5.10 0.36 -32.71
CA VAL A 738 -4.78 0.19 -31.30
C VAL A 738 -5.32 1.39 -30.54
N ILE A 739 -6.18 1.15 -29.55
CA ILE A 739 -6.71 2.18 -28.66
C ILE A 739 -5.96 2.08 -27.33
N LEU A 740 -5.40 3.20 -26.88
CA LEU A 740 -4.73 3.31 -25.59
C LEU A 740 -5.59 4.17 -24.67
N SER A 741 -5.78 3.73 -23.42
CA SER A 741 -6.50 4.50 -22.40
C SER A 741 -5.81 4.49 -21.04
N GLN A 742 -5.78 5.64 -20.37
CA GLN A 742 -5.16 5.82 -19.04
C GLN A 742 -5.93 6.87 -18.25
N GLN A 743 -5.97 6.74 -16.92
CA GLN A 743 -6.38 7.82 -16.03
C GLN A 743 -5.15 8.59 -15.54
N SER A 744 -5.21 9.93 -15.65
CA SER A 744 -4.27 10.85 -14.98
C SER A 744 -4.92 11.46 -13.75
N PHE A 745 -4.15 11.62 -12.66
CA PHE A 745 -4.67 12.12 -11.39
C PHE A 745 -4.14 13.51 -11.01
N PRO A 746 -4.82 14.25 -10.13
CA PRO A 746 -4.42 15.60 -9.72
C PRO A 746 -3.00 15.72 -9.17
N ASP A 747 -2.51 14.69 -8.48
CA ASP A 747 -1.17 14.62 -7.88
C ASP A 747 -0.05 14.25 -8.88
N GLY A 748 -0.39 14.10 -10.16
CA GLY A 748 0.56 13.74 -11.23
C GLY A 748 0.82 12.24 -11.36
N SER A 749 0.13 11.39 -10.58
CA SER A 749 0.17 9.94 -10.78
C SER A 749 -0.75 9.48 -11.92
N PHE A 750 -0.55 8.23 -12.35
CA PHE A 750 -1.31 7.61 -13.43
C PHE A 750 -1.77 6.20 -13.05
N SER A 751 -2.87 5.75 -13.66
CA SER A 751 -3.23 4.33 -13.72
C SER A 751 -2.36 3.60 -14.74
N ASP A 752 -2.46 2.27 -14.79
CA ASP A 752 -1.91 1.50 -15.90
C ASP A 752 -2.59 1.89 -17.22
N VAL A 753 -1.87 1.75 -18.33
CA VAL A 753 -2.39 1.94 -19.69
C VAL A 753 -3.06 0.66 -20.16
N THR A 754 -4.29 0.76 -20.63
CA THR A 754 -4.96 -0.35 -21.34
C THR A 754 -4.74 -0.19 -22.84
N LEU A 755 -4.32 -1.26 -23.52
CA LEU A 755 -4.17 -1.33 -24.97
C LEU A 755 -5.20 -2.30 -25.54
N LEU A 756 -6.24 -1.78 -26.19
CA LEU A 756 -7.19 -2.57 -26.96
C LEU A 756 -6.73 -2.62 -28.42
N VAL A 757 -6.26 -3.79 -28.84
CA VAL A 757 -5.71 -4.06 -30.16
C VAL A 757 -6.77 -4.74 -31.03
N ASP A 758 -7.03 -4.19 -32.20
CA ASP A 758 -7.87 -4.79 -33.25
C ASP A 758 -7.15 -4.60 -34.58
N LEU A 759 -6.25 -5.53 -34.90
CA LEU A 759 -5.45 -5.53 -36.12
C LEU A 759 -5.82 -6.73 -36.98
N ARG A 760 -5.85 -6.52 -38.29
CA ARG A 760 -6.19 -7.51 -39.30
C ARG A 760 -5.14 -7.49 -40.40
N GLU A 761 -4.68 -8.69 -40.76
CA GLU A 761 -3.79 -8.91 -41.90
C GLU A 761 -4.42 -8.34 -43.19
N SER A 762 -3.63 -7.62 -43.99
CA SER A 762 -3.97 -7.33 -45.39
C SER A 762 -3.41 -8.45 -46.27
N ASN A 763 -4.05 -8.74 -47.41
CA ASN A 763 -3.68 -9.80 -48.38
C ASN A 763 -2.21 -9.75 -48.89
N THR A 764 -1.38 -8.83 -48.40
CA THR A 764 0.00 -8.56 -48.79
C THR A 764 1.07 -9.13 -47.83
N VAL A 765 0.73 -9.58 -46.60
CA VAL A 765 1.72 -10.06 -45.61
C VAL A 765 1.23 -11.32 -44.89
N ASN A 766 1.58 -12.52 -45.40
CA ASN A 766 1.18 -13.84 -44.88
C ASN A 766 1.75 -14.18 -43.48
N VAL A 767 1.33 -13.46 -42.44
CA VAL A 767 1.85 -13.59 -41.07
C VAL A 767 0.74 -13.34 -40.05
N THR A 768 0.60 -14.26 -39.08
CA THR A 768 -0.46 -14.21 -38.06
C THR A 768 -0.10 -13.42 -36.80
N ASN A 769 1.19 -13.22 -36.53
CA ASN A 769 1.69 -12.49 -35.37
C ASN A 769 2.90 -11.61 -35.73
N ALA A 770 3.01 -10.45 -35.09
CA ALA A 770 4.12 -9.52 -35.25
C ALA A 770 4.74 -9.14 -33.90
N SER A 771 6.04 -8.84 -33.89
CA SER A 771 6.61 -8.04 -32.81
C SER A 771 6.20 -6.58 -33.00
N TRP A 772 6.17 -5.83 -31.90
CA TRP A 772 5.65 -4.49 -31.84
C TRP A 772 6.38 -3.65 -30.81
N TYR A 773 6.62 -2.38 -31.15
CA TYR A 773 7.35 -1.43 -30.31
C TYR A 773 6.99 0.02 -30.69
N ILE A 774 7.26 0.95 -29.78
CA ILE A 774 7.04 2.38 -29.97
C ILE A 774 8.40 3.06 -30.22
N THR A 775 8.49 3.88 -31.26
CA THR A 775 9.71 4.65 -31.59
C THR A 775 9.75 6.02 -30.94
N GLU A 776 10.92 6.65 -30.87
CA GLU A 776 11.03 8.00 -30.35
C GLU A 776 10.33 9.06 -31.23
N SER A 777 10.41 8.95 -32.55
CA SER A 777 9.90 9.98 -33.48
C SER A 777 8.59 9.59 -34.18
N LEU A 778 7.86 10.62 -34.64
CA LEU A 778 6.73 10.53 -35.59
C LEU A 778 7.22 10.08 -36.97
N VAL A 779 6.33 9.42 -37.71
CA VAL A 779 6.63 8.87 -39.03
C VAL A 779 5.77 9.50 -40.15
N ASN A 780 4.79 10.34 -39.80
CA ASN A 780 3.90 11.02 -40.75
C ASN A 780 3.19 10.04 -41.72
N GLY A 781 2.83 8.86 -41.22
CA GLY A 781 1.81 8.00 -41.83
C GLY A 781 2.05 7.42 -43.24
N THR A 782 3.27 7.30 -43.76
CA THR A 782 3.53 6.59 -45.03
C THR A 782 4.40 5.34 -44.83
N VAL A 783 4.06 4.23 -45.49
CA VAL A 783 4.79 2.93 -45.40
C VAL A 783 6.25 3.06 -45.87
N ALA A 784 6.50 3.93 -46.86
CA ALA A 784 7.85 4.27 -47.31
C ALA A 784 8.65 5.06 -46.25
N GLY A 785 7.97 5.68 -45.29
CA GLY A 785 8.54 6.38 -44.13
C GLY A 785 8.66 5.52 -42.87
N CYS A 786 8.08 4.31 -42.83
CA CYS A 786 8.18 3.44 -41.66
C CYS A 786 9.66 3.19 -41.31
N PRO A 787 10.11 3.52 -40.09
CA PRO A 787 11.51 3.55 -39.77
C PRO A 787 12.00 2.10 -39.71
N GLY A 788 12.70 1.66 -40.76
CA GLY A 788 13.29 0.31 -40.81
C GLY A 788 14.15 0.01 -39.58
N ASN A 789 14.82 1.06 -39.06
CA ASN A 789 15.71 1.04 -37.89
C ASN A 789 15.41 2.19 -36.90
N GLY A 790 14.14 2.50 -36.65
CA GLY A 790 13.78 3.54 -35.66
C GLY A 790 14.27 3.18 -34.25
N VAL A 791 14.80 4.16 -33.52
CA VAL A 791 15.22 4.00 -32.12
C VAL A 791 13.98 3.75 -31.26
N ILE A 792 14.00 2.65 -30.49
CA ILE A 792 12.93 2.31 -29.53
C ILE A 792 12.86 3.43 -28.50
N TYR A 793 11.63 3.86 -28.16
CA TYR A 793 11.45 4.92 -27.19
C TYR A 793 12.02 4.51 -25.82
N ASN A 794 13.08 5.19 -25.38
CA ASN A 794 13.84 4.79 -24.21
C ASN A 794 14.30 6.01 -23.38
N PRO A 795 13.35 6.76 -22.80
CA PRO A 795 13.65 8.01 -22.08
C PRO A 795 14.48 7.78 -20.80
N TYR A 796 14.46 6.57 -20.26
CA TYR A 796 15.17 6.21 -19.04
C TYR A 796 16.52 5.53 -19.29
N ASN A 797 16.92 5.46 -20.57
CA ASN A 797 18.20 4.92 -20.99
C ASN A 797 18.40 3.46 -20.53
N MET A 798 17.37 2.62 -20.60
CA MET A 798 17.46 1.19 -20.27
C MET A 798 18.24 0.41 -21.34
N SER A 799 18.75 -0.78 -21.01
CA SER A 799 19.44 -1.62 -21.99
C SER A 799 18.45 -2.33 -22.90
N ALA A 800 18.68 -2.26 -24.22
CA ALA A 800 17.93 -3.03 -25.19
C ALA A 800 18.07 -4.53 -24.93
N GLN A 801 16.97 -5.28 -25.10
CA GLN A 801 16.93 -6.74 -24.89
C GLN A 801 17.49 -7.18 -23.51
N SER A 802 17.29 -6.34 -22.49
CA SER A 802 17.75 -6.61 -21.13
C SER A 802 17.15 -7.89 -20.58
N SER A 803 17.98 -8.74 -19.97
CA SER A 803 17.53 -9.93 -19.23
C SER A 803 16.67 -9.58 -18.01
N ASN A 804 16.73 -8.32 -17.54
CA ASN A 804 15.90 -7.82 -16.46
C ASN A 804 14.54 -7.31 -16.94
N CYS A 805 14.30 -7.22 -18.25
CA CYS A 805 13.02 -6.77 -18.79
C CYS A 805 12.01 -7.92 -18.83
N ALA A 806 10.91 -7.77 -18.08
CA ALA A 806 9.79 -8.70 -18.06
C ALA A 806 8.51 -7.97 -17.63
N PRO A 807 7.30 -8.55 -17.81
CA PRO A 807 6.05 -7.93 -17.38
C PRO A 807 6.02 -7.51 -15.90
N LEU A 808 6.69 -8.25 -15.00
CA LEU A 808 6.77 -7.94 -13.55
C LEU A 808 7.96 -7.07 -13.15
N THR A 809 8.91 -6.84 -14.06
CA THR A 809 10.11 -6.00 -13.85
C THR A 809 10.18 -4.91 -14.92
N TYR A 810 9.01 -4.40 -15.32
CA TYR A 810 8.82 -3.53 -16.47
C TYR A 810 9.64 -2.23 -16.45
N LEU A 811 10.03 -1.74 -15.27
CA LEU A 811 10.87 -0.54 -15.13
C LEU A 811 12.31 -0.75 -15.63
N ALA A 812 12.74 -2.00 -15.81
CA ALA A 812 14.03 -2.35 -16.42
C ALA A 812 13.94 -2.57 -17.94
N CYS A 813 12.78 -2.28 -18.54
CA CYS A 813 12.55 -2.34 -19.98
C CYS A 813 12.68 -0.95 -20.63
N GLU A 814 13.07 -0.93 -21.91
CA GLU A 814 12.84 0.24 -22.75
C GLU A 814 11.33 0.53 -22.81
N VAL A 815 10.92 1.78 -22.60
CA VAL A 815 9.48 2.14 -22.52
C VAL A 815 8.73 1.73 -23.78
N GLY A 816 9.36 1.84 -24.95
CA GLY A 816 8.78 1.45 -26.23
C GLY A 816 8.79 -0.05 -26.53
N ASP A 817 9.49 -0.89 -25.77
CA ASP A 817 9.56 -2.34 -26.04
C ASP A 817 8.33 -3.08 -25.48
N LEU A 818 7.26 -3.12 -26.28
CA LEU A 818 6.02 -3.82 -25.94
C LEU A 818 6.16 -5.33 -26.07
N THR A 819 7.01 -5.81 -26.99
CA THR A 819 7.15 -7.25 -27.26
C THR A 819 7.77 -7.97 -26.06
N SER A 820 8.82 -7.41 -25.46
CA SER A 820 9.44 -8.02 -24.28
C SER A 820 8.52 -8.03 -23.05
N ARG A 821 7.55 -7.10 -22.97
CA ARG A 821 6.60 -7.03 -21.86
C ARG A 821 5.34 -7.86 -22.07
N HIS A 822 4.81 -7.92 -23.28
CA HIS A 822 3.49 -8.50 -23.58
C HIS A 822 3.52 -9.68 -24.56
N GLY A 823 4.68 -9.99 -25.13
CA GLY A 823 4.81 -10.92 -26.24
C GLY A 823 4.39 -10.30 -27.58
N SER A 824 4.37 -11.14 -28.62
CA SER A 824 3.94 -10.74 -29.97
C SER A 824 2.44 -10.40 -30.00
N VAL A 825 2.10 -9.46 -30.88
CA VAL A 825 0.72 -9.08 -31.17
C VAL A 825 0.14 -9.92 -32.31
N SER A 826 -1.12 -10.31 -32.20
CA SER A 826 -1.84 -11.04 -33.23
C SER A 826 -2.42 -10.08 -34.27
N LEU A 827 -2.40 -10.52 -35.52
CA LEU A 827 -2.98 -9.83 -36.67
C LEU A 827 -4.28 -10.49 -37.15
N THR A 828 -4.85 -11.40 -36.36
CA THR A 828 -6.06 -12.15 -36.73
C THR A 828 -7.18 -12.04 -35.70
N GLN A 829 -6.88 -11.62 -34.47
CA GLN A 829 -7.85 -11.52 -33.39
C GLN A 829 -7.65 -10.26 -32.56
N ARG A 830 -8.75 -9.80 -31.93
CA ARG A 830 -8.72 -8.71 -30.96
C ARG A 830 -8.00 -9.14 -29.69
N GLN A 831 -7.27 -8.21 -29.07
CA GLN A 831 -6.50 -8.46 -27.85
C GLN A 831 -6.59 -7.28 -26.89
N LEU A 832 -6.44 -7.56 -25.59
CA LEU A 832 -6.40 -6.55 -24.54
C LEU A 832 -5.15 -6.76 -23.69
N PHE A 833 -4.34 -5.71 -23.55
CA PHE A 833 -3.15 -5.69 -22.69
C PHE A 833 -3.24 -4.56 -21.66
N THR A 834 -2.56 -4.74 -20.53
CA THR A 834 -2.40 -3.72 -19.48
C THR A 834 -0.90 -3.47 -19.27
N ASP A 835 -0.45 -2.23 -19.45
CA ASP A 835 0.95 -1.84 -19.36
C ASP A 835 1.16 -0.78 -18.25
N ALA A 836 2.03 -1.08 -17.29
CA ALA A 836 2.33 -0.20 -16.15
C ALA A 836 3.53 0.74 -16.38
N ASN A 837 4.19 0.66 -17.54
CA ASN A 837 5.36 1.46 -17.90
C ASN A 837 5.01 2.64 -18.83
N LEU A 838 4.04 2.45 -19.72
CA LEU A 838 3.58 3.48 -20.66
C LEU A 838 2.91 4.65 -19.93
N GLN A 839 3.04 5.85 -20.51
CA GLN A 839 2.35 7.06 -20.07
C GLN A 839 1.67 7.73 -21.27
N LEU A 840 0.43 8.18 -21.11
CA LEU A 840 -0.31 8.95 -22.11
C LEU A 840 -0.33 10.46 -21.80
N ALA A 841 0.15 10.86 -20.62
CA ALA A 841 0.31 12.24 -20.19
C ALA A 841 1.70 12.48 -19.58
N GLY A 842 1.98 13.73 -19.25
CA GLY A 842 3.27 14.14 -18.72
C GLY A 842 4.34 14.20 -19.81
N ASP A 843 5.57 14.38 -19.38
CA ASP A 843 6.70 14.62 -20.29
C ASP A 843 7.14 13.34 -21.02
N TYR A 844 6.88 12.16 -20.43
CA TYR A 844 7.20 10.85 -21.00
C TYR A 844 6.05 10.22 -21.79
N THR A 845 5.11 11.03 -22.29
CA THR A 845 3.97 10.52 -23.06
C THR A 845 4.40 9.82 -24.34
N VAL A 846 3.70 8.73 -24.68
CA VAL A 846 3.83 8.03 -25.97
C VAL A 846 2.90 8.56 -27.05
N ILE A 847 2.07 9.56 -26.75
CA ILE A 847 1.32 10.28 -27.77
C ILE A 847 2.31 11.08 -28.62
N TYR A 848 2.08 11.13 -29.94
CA TYR A 848 2.99 11.67 -30.95
C TYR A 848 4.30 10.88 -31.08
N ARG A 849 4.19 9.56 -30.94
CA ARG A 849 5.22 8.59 -31.28
C ARG A 849 4.63 7.53 -32.19
N SER A 850 5.45 6.68 -32.81
CA SER A 850 4.97 5.71 -33.79
C SER A 850 5.00 4.30 -33.23
N LEU A 851 3.88 3.59 -33.36
CA LEU A 851 3.80 2.15 -33.12
C LEU A 851 4.24 1.42 -34.39
N VAL A 852 5.21 0.52 -34.28
CA VAL A 852 5.80 -0.20 -35.42
C VAL A 852 5.60 -1.69 -35.25
N LEU A 853 5.24 -2.38 -36.34
CA LEU A 853 5.07 -3.82 -36.41
C LEU A 853 6.21 -4.45 -37.20
N LYS A 854 6.79 -5.54 -36.69
CA LYS A 854 7.92 -6.27 -37.28
C LYS A 854 7.66 -7.76 -37.39
N VAL A 855 8.26 -8.36 -38.43
CA VAL A 855 8.36 -9.81 -38.60
C VAL A 855 9.83 -10.15 -38.81
N GLY A 856 10.41 -10.88 -37.87
CA GLY A 856 11.87 -10.94 -37.72
C GLY A 856 12.44 -9.52 -37.57
N ASN A 857 13.41 -9.17 -38.42
CA ASN A 857 14.00 -7.82 -38.42
C ASN A 857 13.34 -6.85 -39.40
N LYS A 858 12.31 -7.29 -40.15
CA LYS A 858 11.68 -6.47 -41.20
C LYS A 858 10.44 -5.77 -40.66
N THR A 859 10.40 -4.44 -40.75
CA THR A 859 9.19 -3.65 -40.49
C THR A 859 8.13 -3.97 -41.55
N ILE A 860 6.93 -4.33 -41.11
CA ILE A 860 5.79 -4.67 -41.99
C ILE A 860 4.77 -3.55 -42.09
N ASP A 861 4.58 -2.77 -41.03
CA ASP A 861 3.69 -1.61 -40.99
C ASP A 861 4.01 -0.71 -39.78
N CYS A 862 3.51 0.53 -39.77
CA CYS A 862 3.62 1.45 -38.65
C CYS A 862 2.46 2.46 -38.64
N ALA A 863 2.14 3.00 -37.46
CA ALA A 863 1.12 4.02 -37.29
C ALA A 863 1.48 5.00 -36.17
N ASP A 864 1.25 6.29 -36.38
CA ASP A 864 1.42 7.32 -35.35
C ASP A 864 0.34 7.17 -34.26
N ILE A 865 0.75 7.28 -33.00
CA ILE A 865 -0.13 7.34 -31.83
C ILE A 865 -0.63 8.79 -31.72
N VAL A 866 -1.86 9.03 -32.16
CA VAL A 866 -2.50 10.34 -32.13
C VAL A 866 -3.45 10.48 -30.94
N PRO A 867 -3.63 11.69 -30.40
CA PRO A 867 -4.56 11.93 -29.30
C PRO A 867 -6.00 11.65 -29.77
N GLY A 868 -6.70 10.84 -29.00
CA GLY A 868 -8.16 10.67 -29.10
C GLY A 868 -8.92 11.63 -28.19
N SER A 869 -8.29 12.06 -27.09
CA SER A 869 -8.71 13.16 -26.23
C SER A 869 -8.39 14.52 -26.89
N LEU A 870 -9.00 15.60 -26.38
CA LEU A 870 -8.87 16.93 -27.00
C LEU A 870 -7.47 17.53 -26.83
N SER A 871 -6.89 17.95 -27.96
CA SER A 871 -5.60 18.64 -28.05
C SER A 871 -5.72 19.93 -28.85
N ALA A 872 -4.86 20.90 -28.58
CA ALA A 872 -4.79 22.15 -29.33
C ALA A 872 -3.35 22.58 -29.61
N GLN A 873 -3.21 23.40 -30.64
CA GLN A 873 -1.96 24.06 -30.99
C GLN A 873 -2.02 25.52 -30.55
N GLN A 874 -0.99 25.96 -29.83
CA GLN A 874 -0.74 27.33 -29.44
C GLN A 874 0.44 27.86 -30.26
N MET A 875 0.22 28.89 -31.07
CA MET A 875 1.27 29.55 -31.85
C MET A 875 1.52 30.93 -31.26
N PHE A 876 2.78 31.26 -31.00
CA PHE A 876 3.17 32.51 -30.33
C PHE A 876 4.54 32.99 -30.83
N PRO A 877 4.91 34.26 -30.59
CA PRO A 877 6.22 34.77 -30.99
C PRO A 877 7.37 33.96 -30.40
N SER A 878 8.41 33.73 -31.21
CA SER A 878 9.59 33.01 -30.76
C SER A 878 10.20 33.68 -29.53
N MET A 879 10.54 32.86 -28.54
CA MET A 879 11.11 33.31 -27.27
C MET A 879 12.43 32.59 -26.99
N THR A 880 13.31 33.28 -26.25
CA THR A 880 14.68 32.83 -25.96
C THR A 880 14.74 31.74 -24.90
N LYS A 881 13.76 31.66 -24.00
CA LYS A 881 13.68 30.64 -22.94
C LYS A 881 12.24 30.21 -22.73
N PHE A 882 11.90 28.98 -23.09
CA PHE A 882 10.59 28.37 -22.87
C PHE A 882 10.55 27.59 -21.54
N SER A 883 9.54 27.86 -20.72
CA SER A 883 9.24 27.06 -19.53
C SER A 883 7.98 26.23 -19.79
N ARG A 884 8.13 24.90 -19.74
CA ARG A 884 6.99 23.98 -19.85
C ARG A 884 6.04 24.17 -18.67
N TYR A 885 6.59 24.37 -17.47
CA TYR A 885 5.82 24.66 -16.26
C TYR A 885 4.96 25.91 -16.43
N ASP A 886 5.56 27.06 -16.80
CA ASP A 886 4.81 28.32 -16.94
C ASP A 886 3.76 28.22 -18.05
N PHE A 887 4.10 27.58 -19.18
CA PHE A 887 3.14 27.30 -20.26
C PHE A 887 1.95 26.47 -19.75
N ARG A 888 2.20 25.32 -19.12
CA ARG A 888 1.15 24.43 -18.60
C ARG A 888 0.29 25.13 -17.55
N LYS A 889 0.92 25.91 -16.66
CA LYS A 889 0.23 26.68 -15.63
C LYS A 889 -0.72 27.70 -16.25
N ARG A 890 -0.28 28.47 -17.24
CA ARG A 890 -1.14 29.47 -17.90
C ARG A 890 -2.30 28.83 -18.66
N VAL A 891 -2.05 27.72 -19.37
CA VAL A 891 -3.13 26.95 -20.02
C VAL A 891 -4.15 26.47 -18.98
N ALA A 892 -3.66 25.92 -17.86
CA ALA A 892 -4.48 25.46 -16.76
C ALA A 892 -5.32 26.60 -16.14
N ASP A 893 -4.71 27.77 -15.93
CA ASP A 893 -5.37 28.98 -15.41
C ASP A 893 -6.48 29.47 -16.35
N VAL A 894 -6.24 29.49 -17.68
CA VAL A 894 -7.26 29.86 -18.68
C VAL A 894 -8.45 28.89 -18.66
N LEU A 895 -8.17 27.60 -18.54
CA LEU A 895 -9.19 26.55 -18.61
C LEU A 895 -9.90 26.32 -17.27
N GLY A 896 -9.38 26.86 -16.16
CA GLY A 896 -9.88 26.61 -14.82
C GLY A 896 -9.71 25.14 -14.40
N VAL A 897 -8.57 24.53 -14.74
CA VAL A 897 -8.29 23.11 -14.48
C VAL A 897 -6.96 22.94 -13.73
N PRO A 898 -6.73 21.81 -13.02
CA PRO A 898 -5.42 21.51 -12.45
C PRO A 898 -4.33 21.38 -13.53
N MET A 899 -3.11 21.87 -13.25
CA MET A 899 -1.96 21.80 -14.15
C MET A 899 -1.59 20.35 -14.56
N SER A 900 -1.88 19.36 -13.71
CA SER A 900 -1.68 17.93 -14.01
C SER A 900 -2.52 17.43 -15.19
N ARG A 901 -3.61 18.12 -15.57
CA ARG A 901 -4.40 17.79 -16.76
C ARG A 901 -3.78 18.25 -18.07
N VAL A 902 -2.87 19.22 -18.03
CA VAL A 902 -2.25 19.78 -19.23
C VAL A 902 -0.93 19.05 -19.50
N SER A 903 -0.83 18.38 -20.65
CA SER A 903 0.41 17.71 -21.10
C SER A 903 0.89 18.34 -22.40
N ILE A 904 2.19 18.66 -22.48
CA ILE A 904 2.80 19.14 -23.73
C ILE A 904 3.23 17.94 -24.56
N LEU A 905 2.78 17.87 -25.82
CA LEU A 905 3.07 16.75 -26.69
C LEU A 905 4.49 16.86 -27.31
N PRO A 906 5.20 15.74 -27.53
CA PRO A 906 6.51 15.70 -28.19
C PRO A 906 6.53 16.37 -29.56
N GLY A 907 7.70 16.83 -30.01
CA GLY A 907 7.88 17.47 -31.33
C GLY A 907 7.26 18.87 -31.45
N SER A 908 6.65 19.38 -30.39
CA SER A 908 5.93 20.67 -30.37
C SER A 908 6.78 21.86 -29.90
N PHE A 909 8.06 21.87 -30.24
CA PHE A 909 8.87 23.08 -30.16
C PHE A 909 9.51 23.33 -31.52
N SER A 910 8.66 23.51 -32.53
CA SER A 910 9.10 23.83 -33.89
C SER A 910 9.03 25.35 -34.06
N THR A 911 10.17 25.97 -34.34
CA THR A 911 10.18 27.32 -34.95
C THR A 911 9.51 27.22 -36.31
N MET A 912 8.45 27.99 -36.50
CA MET A 912 7.75 28.08 -37.77
C MET A 912 8.66 28.67 -38.86
N GLU A 913 8.30 28.44 -40.12
CA GLU A 913 9.02 28.95 -41.28
C GLU A 913 9.26 30.47 -41.17
N GLY A 914 10.53 30.89 -41.19
CA GLY A 914 10.94 32.28 -40.96
C GLY A 914 11.36 32.64 -39.51
N GLY A 915 11.30 31.70 -38.55
CA GLY A 915 11.91 31.82 -37.22
C GLY A 915 11.27 32.79 -36.23
N LYS A 916 10.23 33.52 -36.65
CA LYS A 916 9.55 34.56 -35.84
C LYS A 916 8.50 34.00 -34.87
N CYS A 917 8.03 32.78 -35.09
CA CYS A 917 6.99 32.15 -34.29
C CYS A 917 7.40 30.74 -33.87
N GLN A 918 6.91 30.33 -32.71
CA GLN A 918 7.01 28.99 -32.14
C GLN A 918 5.61 28.41 -31.99
N GLN A 919 5.51 27.08 -32.10
CA GLN A 919 4.26 26.36 -31.93
C GLN A 919 4.44 25.29 -30.85
N VAL A 920 3.48 25.24 -29.92
CA VAL A 920 3.35 24.19 -28.90
C VAL A 920 2.01 23.47 -29.07
N THR A 921 2.03 22.14 -29.00
CA THR A 921 0.83 21.30 -29.04
C THR A 921 0.65 20.71 -27.67
N PHE A 922 -0.54 20.86 -27.11
CA PHE A 922 -0.86 20.36 -25.79
C PHE A 922 -2.16 19.56 -25.81
N LEU A 923 -2.22 18.60 -24.89
CA LEU A 923 -3.36 17.76 -24.62
C LEU A 923 -3.95 18.14 -23.27
N VAL A 924 -5.27 18.10 -23.15
CA VAL A 924 -5.94 18.21 -21.85
C VAL A 924 -6.68 16.91 -21.54
N SER A 925 -6.33 16.27 -20.41
CA SER A 925 -6.99 15.04 -19.98
C SER A 925 -8.40 15.29 -19.46
N GLY A 926 -9.27 14.27 -19.53
CA GLY A 926 -10.67 14.34 -19.11
C GLY A 926 -11.56 15.19 -20.01
N ASP A 927 -12.79 15.42 -19.57
CA ASP A 927 -13.78 16.16 -20.35
C ASP A 927 -13.36 17.62 -20.54
N MET A 928 -13.41 18.07 -21.79
CA MET A 928 -13.13 19.44 -22.19
C MET A 928 -14.05 19.81 -23.36
N SER A 929 -14.46 21.08 -23.44
CA SER A 929 -15.22 21.57 -24.60
C SER A 929 -14.28 22.21 -25.61
N LEU A 930 -14.56 22.03 -26.89
CA LEU A 930 -13.80 22.69 -27.97
C LEU A 930 -13.79 24.22 -27.82
N GLN A 931 -14.91 24.80 -27.35
CA GLN A 931 -15.02 26.24 -27.12
C GLN A 931 -14.02 26.72 -26.04
N LYS A 932 -14.00 26.09 -24.87
CA LYS A 932 -13.03 26.42 -23.81
C LYS A 932 -11.59 26.24 -24.28
N LEU A 933 -11.32 25.15 -24.99
CA LEU A 933 -9.98 24.87 -25.51
C LEU A 933 -9.54 25.91 -26.56
N SER A 934 -10.45 26.38 -27.42
CA SER A 934 -10.15 27.43 -28.39
C SER A 934 -9.87 28.79 -27.76
N ALA A 935 -10.45 29.08 -26.58
CA ALA A 935 -10.24 30.33 -25.86
C ALA A 935 -8.81 30.50 -25.35
N VAL A 936 -8.02 29.41 -25.26
CA VAL A 936 -6.61 29.47 -24.88
C VAL A 936 -5.80 30.34 -25.84
N LYS A 937 -6.10 30.28 -27.14
CA LYS A 937 -5.30 30.95 -28.19
C LYS A 937 -5.10 32.44 -27.94
N ASP A 938 -6.20 33.12 -27.64
CA ASP A 938 -6.26 34.59 -27.62
C ASP A 938 -6.42 35.14 -26.19
N SER A 939 -6.36 34.30 -25.16
CA SER A 939 -6.53 34.73 -23.78
C SER A 939 -5.36 35.59 -23.29
N GLU A 940 -5.65 36.70 -22.62
CA GLU A 940 -4.64 37.55 -21.98
C GLU A 940 -3.84 36.81 -20.90
N MET A 941 -4.42 35.79 -20.25
CA MET A 941 -3.73 35.02 -19.21
C MET A 941 -2.55 34.19 -19.77
N MET A 942 -2.56 33.90 -21.08
CA MET A 942 -1.41 33.27 -21.75
C MET A 942 -0.17 34.17 -21.80
N GLY A 943 -0.33 35.49 -21.62
CA GLY A 943 0.78 36.43 -21.56
C GLY A 943 1.70 36.31 -22.78
N MET A 944 2.96 35.94 -22.56
CA MET A 944 3.96 35.80 -23.63
C MET A 944 3.68 34.64 -24.61
N TYR A 945 2.86 33.66 -24.23
CA TYR A 945 2.45 32.55 -25.08
C TYR A 945 1.14 32.83 -25.85
N LYS A 946 0.59 34.04 -25.73
CA LYS A 946 -0.62 34.45 -26.43
C LYS A 946 -0.36 34.49 -27.94
N GLN A 947 -1.35 34.03 -28.72
CA GLN A 947 -1.28 34.11 -30.17
C GLN A 947 -1.43 35.57 -30.64
N ASN A 948 -0.59 35.98 -31.59
CA ASN A 948 -0.65 37.32 -32.18
C ASN A 948 -0.77 37.27 -33.70
N GLU A 949 -1.14 38.39 -34.32
CA GLU A 949 -1.38 38.48 -35.77
C GLU A 949 -0.16 38.10 -36.62
N LEU A 950 1.07 38.33 -36.11
CA LEU A 950 2.31 37.93 -36.77
C LEU A 950 2.38 36.40 -36.95
N CYS A 951 1.91 35.65 -35.96
CA CYS A 951 1.92 34.18 -35.97
C CYS A 951 0.64 33.56 -36.55
N VAL A 952 -0.33 34.38 -36.96
CA VAL A 952 -1.54 33.94 -37.69
C VAL A 952 -1.27 33.85 -39.20
N LYS A 953 -0.45 34.74 -39.78
CA LYS A 953 -0.23 34.84 -41.24
C LYS A 953 0.80 33.86 -41.82
N SER A 954 1.59 33.18 -40.98
CA SER A 954 2.62 32.22 -41.42
C SER A 954 2.14 30.76 -41.49
N GLY A 955 0.85 30.49 -41.25
CA GLY A 955 0.29 29.15 -41.36
C GLY A 955 -0.11 28.82 -42.80
N VAL A 956 0.66 27.96 -43.48
CA VAL A 956 0.21 27.32 -44.72
C VAL A 956 -1.04 26.47 -44.42
N ALA A 957 -2.03 26.51 -45.31
CA ALA A 957 -3.27 25.72 -45.21
C ALA A 957 -2.97 24.21 -45.19
N GLY A 958 -2.88 23.63 -44.00
CA GLY A 958 -2.68 22.18 -43.78
C GLY A 958 -3.96 21.51 -43.30
N PHE A 959 -4.57 20.73 -44.20
CA PHE A 959 -5.53 19.64 -43.98
C PHE A 959 -6.32 19.60 -42.66
N LEU A 960 -7.55 20.12 -42.71
CA LEU A 960 -8.67 19.60 -41.95
C LEU A 960 -8.97 18.17 -42.45
N THR A 961 -8.53 17.14 -41.74
CA THR A 961 -9.08 15.79 -41.94
C THR A 961 -10.40 15.66 -41.19
N SER A 962 -11.43 16.36 -41.68
CA SER A 962 -12.81 15.96 -41.44
C SER A 962 -13.11 14.74 -42.31
N HIS A 963 -12.96 13.53 -41.78
CA HIS A 963 -13.61 12.36 -42.38
C HIS A 963 -15.01 12.23 -41.80
N CYS A 964 -15.94 13.02 -42.34
CA CYS A 964 -17.36 12.70 -42.33
C CYS A 964 -17.78 12.58 -43.79
N GLY A 965 -17.95 11.35 -44.27
CA GLY A 965 -18.40 11.09 -45.63
C GLY A 965 -19.85 11.55 -45.79
N THR A 966 -20.10 12.39 -46.80
CA THR A 966 -21.43 12.56 -47.38
C THR A 966 -21.28 12.60 -48.89
N VAL A 967 -21.67 11.49 -49.51
CA VAL A 967 -21.90 11.39 -50.95
C VAL A 967 -23.16 12.21 -51.26
N HIS A 968 -23.01 13.34 -51.92
CA HIS A 968 -24.13 14.08 -52.49
C HIS A 968 -24.30 13.70 -53.97
N VAL A 969 -25.34 12.91 -54.24
CA VAL A 969 -25.95 12.77 -55.57
C VAL A 969 -26.86 13.98 -55.79
N PHE A 970 -26.62 14.72 -56.87
CA PHE A 970 -27.52 15.74 -57.38
C PHE A 970 -28.80 15.10 -57.92
N THR A 971 -29.97 15.59 -57.52
CA THR A 971 -31.15 15.69 -58.39
C THR A 971 -32.05 16.83 -57.92
N LEU A 972 -32.56 17.54 -58.92
CA LEU A 972 -33.29 18.79 -58.88
C LEU A 972 -34.75 18.67 -58.36
N THR A 973 -35.23 19.83 -57.90
CA THR A 973 -36.57 20.44 -58.11
C THR A 973 -37.80 20.05 -57.26
N ILE A 974 -38.22 21.07 -56.46
CA ILE A 974 -39.57 21.67 -56.29
C ILE A 974 -40.71 20.79 -55.74
N ILE A 975 -41.36 21.25 -54.64
CA ILE A 975 -42.81 21.56 -54.49
C ILE A 975 -43.28 21.43 -53.01
N TYR A 976 -43.70 22.59 -52.46
CA TYR A 976 -44.72 22.90 -51.42
C TYR A 976 -44.46 22.52 -49.94
N LEU A 977 -44.41 23.47 -48.99
CA LEU A 977 -45.46 24.33 -48.38
C LEU A 977 -46.52 23.58 -47.54
N LEU A 978 -46.62 24.04 -46.27
CA LEU A 978 -47.73 23.86 -45.29
C LEU A 978 -47.87 22.49 -44.59
N HIS A 979 -47.42 22.39 -43.34
CA HIS A 979 -48.29 22.57 -42.16
C HIS A 979 -47.55 22.19 -40.87
N SER A 980 -47.27 23.20 -40.05
CA SER A 980 -47.11 23.03 -38.61
C SER A 980 -48.31 23.68 -37.90
N LEU A 981 -48.69 23.02 -36.80
CA LEU A 981 -49.50 23.47 -35.66
C LEU A 981 -50.93 22.95 -35.53
N LEU A 982 -51.16 22.48 -34.29
CA LEU A 982 -52.38 22.03 -33.61
C LEU A 982 -52.68 20.54 -33.86
N VAL A 983 -52.76 19.67 -32.84
CA VAL A 983 -53.71 19.76 -31.72
C VAL A 983 -53.22 18.97 -30.48
N ARG A 984 -53.51 19.53 -29.31
CA ARG A 984 -53.46 18.95 -27.96
C ARG A 984 -54.52 17.84 -27.76
N TRP A 985 -54.14 16.83 -26.97
CA TRP A 985 -54.95 16.11 -25.96
C TRP A 985 -56.29 15.47 -26.37
N THR A 986 -56.45 14.16 -26.17
CA THR A 986 -57.22 13.54 -25.06
C THR A 986 -57.38 12.01 -25.24
N SER A 987 -57.23 11.29 -24.11
CA SER A 987 -57.82 10.00 -23.69
C SER A 987 -58.30 8.97 -24.73
N GLN A 988 -57.69 7.77 -24.72
CA GLN A 988 -58.17 6.60 -23.97
C GLN A 988 -57.04 5.59 -23.80
#